data_AF-A0AAJ1AV52-F1
#
_entry.id   AF-A0AAJ1AV52-F1
#
_cell.length_a   1.000
_cell.length_b   1.000
_cell.length_c   1.000
_cell.angle_alpha   90.00
_cell.angle_beta   90.00
_cell.angle_gamma   90.00
#
_symmetry.space_group_name_H-M   'P 1'
#
loop_
_entity.id
_entity.type
_entity.pdbx_description
1 polymer ?
#
loop_
_entity_poly.entity_id
_entity_poly.type
_entity_poly.pdbx_seq_one_letter_code
_entity_poly.pdbx_strand_id
1 'polypeptide(L)'
;MKRKVIALLVICVMVLSGCGKTTPEEKSEETVQDIQQKEIADDFEELMEGTRELYEKAAENKLLDSLEFQKQVIDYLGQKGYAAVDMKDQVDMVHSEQVETYCEKAKRGESADVVIYSVIEQGGVVRYELHTDGDDMDAIVSTVRWTDNKPCMIYYHKFKVHSWKYTEKGYFFIEEYHPPGFDGPPGEKGFRVKPLDQKLRELNQKYVLPIGYRLNNMLITNWKEEDYSNLNFYDLYELKYPSIYGKEIPYAMKEGAEYQIPKEEFESVLQTLFPITSEQIQKNAVYNPDTQSYRYRPRGLHDCEFPYEPYPEVISYEELGDGKLKLVVEAVWEIEMLDQAFRSELVVEPLEGGKIHYVSNTILSPEEDEPRWYVPRLTDEQWREAYEKGYHLPIKKEEREKAEKDSIAALKLVQEIYAEADKGDALNVVLTDSVMEQMKKILGRGGVPVISSEEYSVMENYQVMENFLHSSEQGVEGNVILYDILQDGSIERRKYLYDGKEMYLLAVRAVWNEEGDPVIAYRSYTRMKEWRYTEKGWFAYELCVPEPPEVSEIVDGSCMIRVKPLDAECIELSKKCVLPLGYQGNNLLCSNWDREHLEGLDYNGLYEYLYQMKYQKRFVMEEGKNGIPAEEFEQLMSEYLPVTAEQLRNIATFDAEKQEYVWAKLGCGNYAPTHFGTSLPEVIKVEEHQDGALTLTVEAVCDMVISNDAVITHELTVKFREDGSFQYLGNKVLEDGIHQIPQYQYRIAR
;
A
#
# COMPACT_ATOMS: atom_id res chain seq x y z
N MET A 1 32.81 26.78 11.97
CA MET A 1 31.48 26.13 11.89
C MET A 1 31.54 25.09 10.80
N LYS A 2 31.64 23.82 11.19
CA LYS A 2 31.85 22.66 10.31
C LYS A 2 30.50 22.28 9.68
N ARG A 3 30.43 22.26 8.35
CA ARG A 3 29.29 21.70 7.59
C ARG A 3 29.47 20.19 7.53
N LYS A 4 28.48 19.46 8.04
CA LYS A 4 28.37 18.00 7.97
C LYS A 4 27.94 17.62 6.55
N VAL A 5 28.74 16.79 5.88
CA VAL A 5 28.38 16.07 4.67
C VAL A 5 27.75 14.76 5.13
N ILE A 6 26.49 14.53 4.78
CA ILE A 6 25.79 13.26 4.97
C ILE A 6 26.00 12.49 3.66
N ALA A 7 26.73 11.39 3.71
CA ALA A 7 26.83 10.41 2.64
C ALA A 7 25.80 9.31 2.93
N LEU A 8 24.84 9.11 2.01
CA LEU A 8 23.87 8.03 2.09
C LEU A 8 24.47 6.82 1.37
N LEU A 9 25.06 5.90 2.13
CA LEU A 9 25.43 4.57 1.65
C LEU A 9 24.28 3.63 2.00
N VAL A 10 23.50 3.22 1.00
CA VAL A 10 22.62 2.06 1.12
C VAL A 10 23.51 0.83 0.98
N ILE A 11 24.05 0.40 2.11
CA ILE A 11 24.63 -0.94 2.31
C ILE A 11 23.68 -1.63 3.30
N CYS A 12 22.93 -2.62 2.83
CA CYS A 12 22.26 -3.58 3.70
C CYS A 12 23.31 -4.47 4.36
N VAL A 13 23.96 -3.96 5.41
CA VAL A 13 24.53 -4.79 6.47
C VAL A 13 23.55 -4.71 7.62
N MET A 14 22.68 -5.71 7.74
CA MET A 14 21.96 -5.93 8.98
C MET A 14 22.98 -6.27 10.05
N VAL A 15 23.36 -5.26 10.83
CA VAL A 15 23.96 -5.44 12.14
C VAL A 15 22.87 -6.05 13.02
N LEU A 16 22.80 -7.38 13.07
CA LEU A 16 22.16 -8.06 14.19
C LEU A 16 23.04 -7.86 15.42
N SER A 17 22.95 -6.68 16.01
CA SER A 17 23.24 -6.50 17.43
C SER A 17 22.16 -7.25 18.20
N GLY A 18 22.36 -8.55 18.37
CA GLY A 18 21.63 -9.34 19.34
C GLY A 18 21.82 -8.70 20.72
N CYS A 19 20.71 -8.31 21.34
CA CYS A 19 20.67 -7.78 22.71
C CYS A 19 21.21 -8.82 23.71
N GLY A 20 22.54 -8.88 23.87
CA GLY A 20 23.18 -9.51 25.00
C GLY A 20 22.95 -8.68 26.25
N LYS A 21 21.91 -9.01 27.01
CA LYS A 21 21.75 -8.50 28.38
C LYS A 21 22.99 -8.89 29.20
N THR A 22 23.65 -7.88 29.75
CA THR A 22 24.70 -8.02 30.76
C THR A 22 24.23 -8.91 31.90
N THR A 23 24.81 -10.11 31.99
CA THR A 23 24.68 -11.04 33.11
C THR A 23 26.12 -11.33 33.60
N PRO A 24 26.38 -11.47 34.91
CA PRO A 24 27.73 -11.43 35.47
C PRO A 24 28.60 -12.60 35.00
N GLU A 25 29.91 -12.35 34.90
CA GLU A 25 30.97 -13.31 34.57
C GLU A 25 30.81 -14.65 35.30
N GLU A 26 30.33 -15.67 34.59
CA GLU A 26 30.67 -17.07 34.86
C GLU A 26 31.82 -17.45 33.93
N LYS A 27 32.96 -17.87 34.49
CA LYS A 27 34.07 -18.44 33.73
C LYS A 27 33.59 -19.72 33.05
N SER A 28 33.19 -19.64 31.79
CA SER A 28 32.94 -20.80 30.94
C SER A 28 34.26 -21.43 30.52
N GLU A 29 34.35 -22.75 30.60
CA GLU A 29 35.44 -23.52 29.99
C GLU A 29 35.44 -23.26 28.47
N GLU A 30 36.57 -22.80 27.90
CA GLU A 30 36.72 -22.59 26.45
C GLU A 30 36.46 -23.91 25.70
N THR A 31 35.55 -23.89 24.71
CA THR A 31 35.28 -25.07 23.89
C THR A 31 36.39 -25.26 22.84
N VAL A 32 36.54 -26.47 22.30
CA VAL A 32 37.52 -26.76 21.22
C VAL A 32 37.33 -25.83 20.01
N GLN A 33 36.08 -25.43 19.73
CA GLN A 33 35.75 -24.51 18.66
C GLN A 33 36.22 -23.08 18.96
N ASP A 34 36.10 -22.63 20.21
CA ASP A 34 36.58 -21.29 20.63
C ASP A 34 38.12 -21.19 20.50
N ILE A 35 38.82 -22.29 20.81
CA ILE A 35 40.28 -22.37 20.66
C ILE A 35 40.67 -22.30 19.18
N GLN A 36 40.04 -23.12 18.31
CA GLN A 36 40.30 -23.13 16.88
C GLN A 36 40.01 -21.77 16.23
N GLN A 37 38.88 -21.13 16.58
CA GLN A 37 38.53 -19.81 16.08
C GLN A 37 39.56 -18.76 16.47
N LYS A 38 40.06 -18.80 17.71
CA LYS A 38 41.07 -17.86 18.20
C LYS A 38 42.42 -18.04 17.52
N GLU A 39 42.87 -19.27 17.32
CA GLU A 39 44.10 -19.57 16.56
C GLU A 39 44.00 -19.03 15.12
N ILE A 40 42.87 -19.26 14.44
CA ILE A 40 42.61 -18.72 13.10
C ILE A 40 42.60 -17.18 13.11
N ALA A 41 42.02 -16.56 14.15
CA ALA A 41 41.99 -15.11 14.28
C ALA A 41 43.40 -14.54 14.41
N ASP A 42 44.20 -15.06 15.34
CA ASP A 42 45.56 -14.58 15.62
C ASP A 42 46.44 -14.71 14.35
N ASP A 43 46.40 -15.86 13.68
CA ASP A 43 47.17 -16.11 12.45
C ASP A 43 46.72 -15.20 11.29
N PHE A 44 45.42 -15.01 11.12
CA PHE A 44 44.89 -14.21 10.01
C PHE A 44 45.10 -12.71 10.24
N GLU A 45 44.94 -12.22 11.48
CA GLU A 45 45.27 -10.85 11.85
C GLU A 45 46.77 -10.57 11.69
N GLU A 46 47.65 -11.47 12.13
CA GLU A 46 49.10 -11.34 11.93
C GLU A 46 49.47 -11.34 10.44
N LEU A 47 48.85 -12.21 9.63
CA LEU A 47 49.07 -12.23 8.18
C LEU A 47 48.71 -10.88 7.55
N MET A 48 47.54 -10.34 7.91
CA MET A 48 47.03 -9.07 7.37
C MET A 48 47.78 -7.86 7.90
N GLU A 49 48.34 -7.93 9.11
CA GLU A 49 49.19 -6.88 9.68
C GLU A 49 50.41 -6.60 8.78
N GLY A 50 50.93 -7.61 8.08
CA GLY A 50 52.00 -7.42 7.09
C GLY A 50 51.60 -6.59 5.86
N THR A 51 50.32 -6.27 5.67
CA THR A 51 49.83 -5.33 4.64
C THR A 51 49.63 -3.90 5.16
N ARG A 52 50.00 -3.61 6.42
CA ARG A 52 49.81 -2.30 7.06
C ARG A 52 50.28 -1.11 6.23
N GLU A 53 51.49 -1.16 5.69
CA GLU A 53 52.03 -0.03 4.91
C GLU A 53 51.23 0.22 3.62
N LEU A 54 50.75 -0.85 2.97
CA LEU A 54 49.89 -0.75 1.80
C LEU A 54 48.55 -0.14 2.18
N TYR A 55 47.95 -0.62 3.28
CA TYR A 55 46.68 -0.14 3.80
C TYR A 55 46.75 1.33 4.18
N GLU A 56 47.72 1.75 5.00
CA GLU A 56 47.86 3.13 5.46
C GLU A 56 48.04 4.09 4.27
N LYS A 57 48.89 3.74 3.30
CA LYS A 57 49.09 4.52 2.08
C LYS A 57 47.82 4.62 1.24
N ALA A 58 47.08 3.53 1.06
CA ALA A 58 45.84 3.54 0.30
C ALA A 58 44.72 4.30 1.02
N ALA A 59 44.60 4.13 2.34
CA ALA A 59 43.62 4.81 3.19
C ALA A 59 43.83 6.33 3.20
N GLU A 60 45.07 6.81 3.33
CA GLU A 60 45.42 8.23 3.26
C GLU A 60 44.97 8.89 1.95
N ASN A 61 45.05 8.13 0.85
CA ASN A 61 44.70 8.61 -0.49
C ASN A 61 43.27 8.26 -0.93
N LYS A 62 42.48 7.59 -0.08
CA LYS A 62 41.13 7.07 -0.39
C LYS A 62 41.11 6.12 -1.60
N LEU A 63 42.08 5.21 -1.65
CA LEU A 63 42.30 4.25 -2.73
C LEU A 63 42.16 2.78 -2.29
N LEU A 64 41.48 2.52 -1.17
CA LEU A 64 41.29 1.15 -0.64
C LEU A 64 40.46 0.25 -1.55
N ASP A 65 39.64 0.83 -2.44
CA ASP A 65 38.88 0.08 -3.46
C ASP A 65 39.55 0.14 -4.84
N SER A 66 40.77 0.68 -4.93
CA SER A 66 41.48 0.74 -6.21
C SER A 66 42.00 -0.64 -6.61
N LEU A 67 41.92 -0.94 -7.91
CA LEU A 67 42.47 -2.18 -8.48
C LEU A 67 43.95 -2.36 -8.15
N GLU A 68 44.72 -1.27 -8.14
CA GLU A 68 46.14 -1.28 -7.81
C GLU A 68 46.38 -1.75 -6.37
N PHE A 69 45.58 -1.27 -5.41
CA PHE A 69 45.69 -1.72 -4.03
C PHE A 69 45.27 -3.19 -3.87
N GLN A 70 44.16 -3.60 -4.49
CA GLN A 70 43.71 -5.00 -4.47
C GLN A 70 44.79 -5.93 -5.02
N LYS A 71 45.41 -5.56 -6.15
CA LYS A 71 46.52 -6.30 -6.74
C LYS A 71 47.72 -6.41 -5.79
N GLN A 72 48.11 -5.32 -5.12
CA GLN A 72 49.21 -5.33 -4.15
C GLN A 72 48.95 -6.27 -2.97
N VAL A 73 47.71 -6.34 -2.47
CA VAL A 73 47.32 -7.28 -1.41
C VAL A 73 47.33 -8.72 -1.91
N ILE A 74 46.80 -8.98 -3.11
CA ILE A 74 46.84 -10.31 -3.76
C ILE A 74 48.29 -10.76 -3.97
N ASP A 75 49.16 -9.88 -4.50
CA ASP A 75 50.59 -10.17 -4.70
C ASP A 75 51.30 -10.47 -3.37
N TYR A 76 50.97 -9.76 -2.29
CA TYR A 76 51.50 -10.03 -0.95
C TYR A 76 51.09 -11.42 -0.44
N LEU A 77 49.81 -11.79 -0.55
CA LEU A 77 49.31 -13.10 -0.17
C LEU A 77 49.94 -14.22 -1.02
N GLY A 78 50.15 -13.95 -2.31
CA GLY A 78 50.90 -14.81 -3.21
C GLY A 78 52.35 -15.01 -2.76
N GLN A 79 53.06 -13.95 -2.39
CA GLN A 79 54.42 -14.06 -1.84
C GLN A 79 54.49 -14.88 -0.54
N LYS A 80 53.37 -14.97 0.21
CA LYS A 80 53.23 -15.83 1.38
C LYS A 80 52.85 -17.29 1.05
N GLY A 81 52.60 -17.59 -0.23
CA GLY A 81 52.32 -18.92 -0.74
C GLY A 81 50.84 -19.30 -0.78
N TYR A 82 49.93 -18.34 -0.62
CA TYR A 82 48.48 -18.60 -0.59
C TYR A 82 47.81 -18.32 -1.94
N ALA A 83 46.76 -19.09 -2.24
CA ALA A 83 45.87 -18.74 -3.34
C ALA A 83 45.06 -17.48 -2.99
N ALA A 84 45.08 -16.47 -3.85
CA ALA A 84 44.37 -15.22 -3.60
C ALA A 84 43.80 -14.60 -4.88
N VAL A 85 42.61 -13.99 -4.78
CA VAL A 85 41.82 -13.45 -5.91
C VAL A 85 40.99 -12.24 -5.48
N ASP A 86 40.49 -11.44 -6.42
CA ASP A 86 39.52 -10.37 -6.18
C ASP A 86 38.06 -10.86 -6.35
N MET A 87 37.10 -10.03 -5.96
CA MET A 87 35.67 -10.40 -6.06
C MET A 87 35.10 -10.40 -7.48
N LYS A 88 35.70 -9.68 -8.43
CA LYS A 88 35.06 -9.37 -9.72
C LYS A 88 35.92 -9.78 -10.92
N ASP A 89 36.88 -10.68 -10.76
CA ASP A 89 37.80 -11.14 -11.81
C ASP A 89 38.53 -9.98 -12.52
N GLN A 90 39.04 -9.05 -11.73
CA GLN A 90 39.86 -7.95 -12.23
C GLN A 90 41.36 -8.17 -11.99
N VAL A 91 41.73 -9.16 -11.18
CA VAL A 91 43.11 -9.61 -10.95
C VAL A 91 43.18 -11.13 -11.06
N ASP A 92 44.16 -11.64 -11.80
CA ASP A 92 44.42 -13.09 -11.86
C ASP A 92 44.67 -13.67 -10.47
N MET A 93 44.12 -14.86 -10.23
CA MET A 93 44.41 -15.61 -9.02
C MET A 93 45.89 -15.97 -8.96
N VAL A 94 46.57 -15.57 -7.89
CA VAL A 94 47.91 -16.07 -7.57
C VAL A 94 47.78 -17.48 -6.99
N HIS A 95 48.76 -18.35 -7.27
CA HIS A 95 48.75 -19.74 -6.82
C HIS A 95 47.50 -20.55 -7.23
N SER A 96 46.95 -20.27 -8.41
CA SER A 96 45.75 -20.96 -8.92
C SER A 96 45.92 -22.48 -9.01
N GLU A 97 47.15 -22.96 -9.20
CA GLU A 97 47.48 -24.39 -9.26
C GLU A 97 47.07 -25.17 -8.01
N GLN A 98 47.02 -24.50 -6.84
CA GLN A 98 46.58 -25.10 -5.58
C GLN A 98 45.08 -25.41 -5.64
N VAL A 99 44.29 -24.45 -6.13
CA VAL A 99 42.83 -24.58 -6.27
C VAL A 99 42.49 -25.56 -7.39
N GLU A 100 43.20 -25.52 -8.52
CA GLU A 100 43.03 -26.50 -9.60
C GLU A 100 43.30 -27.93 -9.11
N THR A 101 44.40 -28.14 -8.39
CA THR A 101 44.75 -29.45 -7.82
C THR A 101 43.68 -29.92 -6.83
N TYR A 102 43.17 -29.02 -5.97
CA TYR A 102 42.08 -29.32 -5.05
C TYR A 102 40.81 -29.74 -5.78
N CYS A 103 40.35 -28.96 -6.77
CA CYS A 103 39.14 -29.29 -7.53
C CYS A 103 39.27 -30.63 -8.27
N GLU A 104 40.44 -30.94 -8.85
CA GLU A 104 40.66 -32.23 -9.51
C GLU A 104 40.71 -33.42 -8.54
N LYS A 105 41.19 -33.22 -7.30
CA LYS A 105 41.09 -34.23 -6.24
C LYS A 105 39.65 -34.41 -5.76
N ALA A 106 38.93 -33.32 -5.52
CA ALA A 106 37.52 -33.34 -5.14
C ALA A 106 36.66 -34.08 -6.17
N LYS A 107 36.89 -33.85 -7.48
CA LYS A 107 36.23 -34.60 -8.57
C LYS A 107 36.49 -36.11 -8.52
N ARG A 108 37.63 -36.54 -7.99
CA ARG A 108 38.01 -37.95 -7.82
C ARG A 108 37.57 -38.54 -6.47
N GLY A 109 36.94 -37.74 -5.60
CA GLY A 109 36.59 -38.12 -4.23
C GLY A 109 37.81 -38.33 -3.32
N GLU A 110 38.94 -37.70 -3.64
CA GLU A 110 40.17 -37.77 -2.85
C GLU A 110 40.19 -36.69 -1.78
N SER A 111 40.67 -37.02 -0.58
CA SER A 111 40.83 -36.03 0.49
C SER A 111 41.85 -34.94 0.12
N ALA A 112 41.45 -33.68 0.30
CA ALA A 112 42.26 -32.51 -0.01
C ALA A 112 41.83 -31.30 0.82
N ASP A 113 42.75 -30.35 0.96
CA ASP A 113 42.55 -29.06 1.62
C ASP A 113 43.00 -27.93 0.70
N VAL A 114 42.32 -26.80 0.75
CA VAL A 114 42.76 -25.55 0.11
C VAL A 114 42.34 -24.34 0.93
N VAL A 115 43.17 -23.29 0.91
CA VAL A 115 42.85 -21.98 1.48
C VAL A 115 42.87 -20.94 0.37
N ILE A 116 41.76 -20.23 0.20
CA ILE A 116 41.57 -19.17 -0.79
C ILE A 116 41.30 -17.86 -0.08
N TYR A 117 42.09 -16.82 -0.37
CA TYR A 117 41.85 -15.46 0.11
C TYR A 117 41.18 -14.60 -0.97
N SER A 118 39.99 -14.08 -0.68
CA SER A 118 39.28 -13.14 -1.53
C SER A 118 39.42 -11.73 -0.98
N VAL A 119 40.05 -10.83 -1.74
CA VAL A 119 40.12 -9.40 -1.38
C VAL A 119 38.77 -8.74 -1.68
N ILE A 120 38.21 -8.07 -0.68
CA ILE A 120 36.90 -7.40 -0.75
C ILE A 120 37.05 -5.88 -0.60
N GLU A 121 35.94 -5.16 -0.70
CA GLU A 121 35.89 -3.70 -0.56
C GLU A 121 36.47 -3.19 0.76
N GLN A 122 36.96 -1.95 0.76
CA GLN A 122 37.61 -1.25 1.87
C GLN A 122 38.82 -1.99 2.45
N GLY A 123 39.50 -2.80 1.62
CA GLY A 123 40.69 -3.56 2.00
C GLY A 123 40.45 -4.68 3.01
N GLY A 124 39.21 -5.16 3.12
CA GLY A 124 38.92 -6.40 3.81
C GLY A 124 39.43 -7.63 3.02
N VAL A 125 39.61 -8.74 3.73
CA VAL A 125 39.95 -10.02 3.10
C VAL A 125 39.11 -11.12 3.73
N VAL A 126 38.55 -11.99 2.89
CA VAL A 126 37.81 -13.18 3.29
C VAL A 126 38.68 -14.40 3.03
N ARG A 127 38.84 -15.26 4.02
CA ARG A 127 39.55 -16.53 3.95
C ARG A 127 38.54 -17.65 3.89
N TYR A 128 38.61 -18.45 2.83
CA TYR A 128 37.87 -19.69 2.63
C TYR A 128 38.83 -20.86 2.79
N GLU A 129 38.68 -21.63 3.87
CA GLU A 129 39.37 -22.91 4.05
C GLU A 129 38.39 -24.03 3.74
N LEU A 130 38.71 -24.84 2.75
CA LEU A 130 37.86 -25.89 2.22
C LEU A 130 38.53 -27.24 2.39
N HIS A 131 37.82 -28.17 3.02
CA HIS A 131 38.22 -29.56 3.17
C HIS A 131 37.27 -30.44 2.38
N THR A 132 37.79 -31.40 1.61
CA THR A 132 36.98 -32.43 0.96
C THR A 132 37.48 -33.81 1.37
N ASP A 133 36.55 -34.76 1.54
CA ASP A 133 36.83 -36.18 1.76
C ASP A 133 35.66 -37.02 1.21
N GLY A 134 35.93 -37.81 0.17
CA GLY A 134 34.87 -38.51 -0.56
C GLY A 134 33.92 -37.52 -1.26
N ASP A 135 32.62 -37.66 -0.99
CA ASP A 135 31.57 -36.79 -1.54
C ASP A 135 31.30 -35.56 -0.65
N ASP A 136 31.92 -35.48 0.53
CA ASP A 136 31.70 -34.42 1.50
C ASP A 136 32.70 -33.27 1.30
N MET A 137 32.22 -32.03 1.49
CA MET A 137 33.03 -30.83 1.50
C MET A 137 32.58 -29.91 2.64
N ASP A 138 33.53 -29.49 3.48
CA ASP A 138 33.32 -28.56 4.59
C ASP A 138 34.05 -27.25 4.30
N ALA A 139 33.44 -26.14 4.71
CA ALA A 139 34.00 -24.80 4.57
C ALA A 139 34.13 -24.11 5.94
N ILE A 140 35.26 -23.45 6.15
CA ILE A 140 35.47 -22.47 7.22
C ILE A 140 35.71 -21.12 6.55
N VAL A 141 34.84 -20.16 6.84
CA VAL A 141 34.90 -18.80 6.31
C VAL A 141 35.23 -17.85 7.44
N SER A 142 36.25 -17.01 7.24
CA SER A 142 36.63 -15.96 8.18
C SER A 142 36.88 -14.65 7.43
N THR A 143 36.52 -13.52 8.03
CA THR A 143 36.73 -12.19 7.41
C THR A 143 37.53 -11.30 8.34
N VAL A 144 38.61 -10.72 7.81
CA VAL A 144 39.36 -9.66 8.47
C VAL A 144 39.07 -8.32 7.80
N ARG A 145 38.84 -7.30 8.63
CA ARG A 145 38.78 -5.89 8.20
C ARG A 145 39.69 -5.03 9.05
N TRP A 146 40.04 -3.87 8.52
CA TRP A 146 40.78 -2.87 9.27
C TRP A 146 39.83 -2.03 10.14
N THR A 147 39.99 -2.14 11.46
CA THR A 147 39.24 -1.40 12.48
C THR A 147 40.22 -0.70 13.41
N ASP A 148 40.03 0.59 13.65
CA ASP A 148 40.95 1.41 14.46
C ASP A 148 42.43 1.24 14.07
N ASN A 149 42.70 1.19 12.75
CA ASN A 149 44.02 0.97 12.15
C ASN A 149 44.70 -0.36 12.52
N LYS A 150 43.91 -1.40 12.80
CA LYS A 150 44.40 -2.77 12.99
C LYS A 150 43.53 -3.76 12.24
N PRO A 151 44.10 -4.84 11.68
CA PRO A 151 43.32 -5.96 11.20
C PRO A 151 42.60 -6.62 12.38
N CYS A 152 41.30 -6.86 12.23
CA CYS A 152 40.51 -7.60 13.21
C CYS A 152 39.62 -8.60 12.47
N MET A 153 39.56 -9.84 12.96
CA MET A 153 38.61 -10.82 12.47
C MET A 153 37.21 -10.46 12.95
N ILE A 154 36.32 -10.12 12.02
CA ILE A 154 34.96 -9.65 12.32
C ILE A 154 33.89 -10.71 12.07
N TYR A 155 34.27 -11.82 11.42
CA TYR A 155 33.36 -12.90 11.07
C TYR A 155 34.09 -14.23 11.03
N TYR A 156 33.42 -15.27 11.53
CA TYR A 156 33.85 -16.66 11.50
C TYR A 156 32.60 -17.53 11.36
N HIS A 157 32.61 -18.48 10.43
CA HIS A 157 31.51 -19.39 10.21
C HIS A 157 32.01 -20.72 9.65
N LYS A 158 31.39 -21.82 10.04
CA LYS A 158 31.69 -23.17 9.56
C LYS A 158 30.41 -23.83 9.08
N PHE A 159 30.44 -24.33 7.85
CA PHE A 159 29.28 -24.98 7.24
C PHE A 159 29.72 -26.14 6.34
N LYS A 160 28.78 -27.04 6.08
CA LYS A 160 28.94 -28.08 5.05
C LYS A 160 28.52 -27.49 3.71
N VAL A 161 29.37 -27.61 2.70
CA VAL A 161 29.06 -27.16 1.34
C VAL A 161 27.93 -28.03 0.79
N HIS A 162 26.84 -27.39 0.38
CA HIS A 162 25.65 -28.05 -0.13
C HIS A 162 25.86 -28.56 -1.55
N SER A 163 26.39 -27.69 -2.41
CA SER A 163 26.72 -27.99 -3.79
C SER A 163 27.99 -27.24 -4.20
N TRP A 164 28.70 -27.78 -5.17
CA TRP A 164 29.89 -27.14 -5.74
C TRP A 164 30.07 -27.52 -7.21
N LYS A 165 30.80 -26.68 -7.94
CA LYS A 165 31.07 -26.89 -9.37
C LYS A 165 32.42 -26.30 -9.76
N TYR A 166 33.22 -27.04 -10.52
CA TYR A 166 34.41 -26.49 -11.18
C TYR A 166 34.26 -26.56 -12.70
N THR A 167 34.15 -25.41 -13.36
CA THR A 167 33.81 -25.30 -14.77
C THR A 167 35.03 -25.43 -15.69
N GLU A 168 34.79 -25.79 -16.96
CA GLU A 168 35.88 -25.89 -17.95
C GLU A 168 36.55 -24.52 -18.21
N LYS A 169 35.78 -23.43 -18.15
CA LYS A 169 36.26 -22.05 -18.26
C LYS A 169 37.11 -21.64 -17.05
N GLY A 170 37.05 -22.38 -15.95
CA GLY A 170 37.91 -22.23 -14.78
C GLY A 170 37.28 -21.42 -13.65
N TYR A 171 35.96 -21.53 -13.46
CA TYR A 171 35.27 -21.02 -12.29
C TYR A 171 35.05 -22.13 -11.27
N PHE A 172 35.36 -21.86 -10.00
CA PHE A 172 35.03 -22.72 -8.87
C PHE A 172 33.91 -22.08 -8.06
N PHE A 173 32.76 -22.73 -8.00
CA PHE A 173 31.58 -22.30 -7.25
C PHE A 173 31.33 -23.23 -6.05
N ILE A 174 30.88 -22.66 -4.95
CA ILE A 174 30.39 -23.36 -3.76
C ILE A 174 29.07 -22.72 -3.30
N GLU A 175 28.21 -23.51 -2.64
CA GLU A 175 26.93 -23.08 -2.09
C GLU A 175 26.80 -23.52 -0.62
N GLU A 176 26.47 -22.60 0.27
CA GLU A 176 25.92 -22.89 1.59
C GLU A 176 24.40 -23.06 1.51
N TYR A 177 23.86 -24.16 2.06
CA TYR A 177 22.41 -24.36 2.09
C TYR A 177 21.74 -23.37 3.03
N HIS A 178 20.77 -22.62 2.50
CA HIS A 178 19.84 -21.82 3.29
C HIS A 178 18.42 -22.40 3.23
N PRO A 179 17.70 -22.49 4.37
CA PRO A 179 16.32 -22.96 4.37
C PRO A 179 15.40 -21.98 3.63
N PRO A 180 14.26 -22.44 3.06
CA PRO A 180 13.28 -21.55 2.46
C PRO A 180 12.84 -20.43 3.41
N GLY A 181 12.88 -19.19 2.93
CA GLY A 181 12.54 -18.00 3.73
C GLY A 181 13.69 -17.40 4.54
N PHE A 182 14.93 -17.88 4.37
CA PHE A 182 16.12 -17.20 4.88
C PHE A 182 16.23 -15.79 4.26
N ASP A 183 16.41 -14.77 5.10
CA ASP A 183 16.42 -13.35 4.74
C ASP A 183 17.82 -12.71 4.77
N GLY A 184 18.86 -13.55 4.88
CA GLY A 184 20.26 -13.15 4.88
C GLY A 184 20.89 -13.11 3.47
N PRO A 185 22.22 -12.85 3.40
CA PRO A 185 22.93 -12.88 2.14
C PRO A 185 22.90 -14.27 1.47
N PRO A 186 23.05 -14.36 0.14
CA PRO A 186 23.13 -15.62 -0.60
C PRO A 186 24.26 -16.51 -0.10
N GLY A 187 24.06 -17.83 -0.21
CA GLY A 187 25.04 -18.84 0.22
C GLY A 187 26.07 -19.16 -0.85
N GLU A 188 25.90 -18.64 -2.07
CA GLU A 188 26.70 -18.96 -3.23
C GLU A 188 27.94 -18.07 -3.33
N LYS A 189 29.07 -18.66 -3.70
CA LYS A 189 30.31 -17.94 -3.98
C LYS A 189 31.04 -18.52 -5.18
N GLY A 190 31.52 -17.65 -6.07
CA GLY A 190 32.38 -18.01 -7.20
C GLY A 190 33.82 -17.50 -7.06
N PHE A 191 34.76 -18.28 -7.58
CA PHE A 191 36.17 -17.90 -7.71
C PHE A 191 36.62 -18.11 -9.16
N ARG A 192 37.19 -17.06 -9.78
CA ARG A 192 37.90 -17.21 -11.05
C ARG A 192 39.27 -17.84 -10.79
N VAL A 193 39.44 -19.10 -11.14
CA VAL A 193 40.68 -19.85 -10.89
C VAL A 193 41.65 -19.74 -12.05
N LYS A 194 41.18 -20.02 -13.27
CA LYS A 194 42.04 -19.91 -14.46
C LYS A 194 42.24 -18.45 -14.84
N PRO A 195 43.43 -18.09 -15.35
CA PRO A 195 43.69 -16.72 -15.77
C PRO A 195 42.90 -16.34 -17.02
N LEU A 196 42.60 -15.05 -17.15
CA LEU A 196 42.02 -14.43 -18.34
C LEU A 196 43.06 -13.52 -18.99
N ASP A 197 43.00 -13.36 -20.32
CA ASP A 197 43.91 -12.46 -21.02
C ASP A 197 43.80 -11.02 -20.48
N GLN A 198 44.94 -10.43 -20.11
CA GLN A 198 45.04 -9.10 -19.53
C GLN A 198 44.33 -8.04 -20.38
N LYS A 199 44.38 -8.15 -21.72
CA LYS A 199 43.74 -7.21 -22.63
C LYS A 199 42.22 -7.27 -22.50
N LEU A 200 41.65 -8.45 -22.31
CA LEU A 200 40.21 -8.63 -22.14
C LEU A 200 39.71 -7.96 -20.86
N ARG A 201 40.46 -8.11 -19.75
CA ARG A 201 40.16 -7.40 -18.49
C ARG A 201 40.23 -5.89 -18.65
N GLU A 202 41.27 -5.38 -19.31
CA GLU A 202 41.38 -3.94 -19.60
C GLU A 202 40.18 -3.41 -20.41
N LEU A 203 39.72 -4.17 -21.40
CA LEU A 203 38.53 -3.83 -22.19
C LEU A 203 37.25 -3.89 -21.32
N ASN A 204 37.12 -4.90 -20.46
CA ASN A 204 36.00 -5.04 -19.53
C ASN A 204 35.92 -3.84 -18.57
N GLN A 205 37.03 -3.50 -17.91
CA GLN A 205 37.16 -2.37 -16.98
C GLN A 205 36.80 -1.05 -17.62
N LYS A 206 37.28 -0.84 -18.85
CA LYS A 206 37.13 0.45 -19.51
C LYS A 206 35.74 0.63 -20.13
N TYR A 207 35.14 -0.43 -20.68
CA TYR A 207 33.99 -0.29 -21.55
C TYR A 207 32.71 -0.98 -21.04
N VAL A 208 32.80 -2.05 -20.25
CA VAL A 208 31.62 -2.85 -19.89
C VAL A 208 31.25 -2.68 -18.42
N LEU A 209 32.21 -2.80 -17.50
CA LEU A 209 32.01 -2.62 -16.05
C LEU A 209 31.36 -1.28 -15.65
N PRO A 210 31.64 -0.14 -16.31
CA PRO A 210 30.98 1.12 -15.97
C PRO A 210 29.46 1.13 -16.23
N ILE A 211 28.93 0.17 -17.00
CA ILE A 211 27.49 -0.03 -17.20
C ILE A 211 27.02 -1.25 -16.40
N GLY A 212 27.67 -2.39 -16.58
CA GLY A 212 27.32 -3.64 -15.89
C GLY A 212 25.88 -4.09 -16.13
N TYR A 213 25.40 -5.01 -15.28
CA TYR A 213 24.04 -5.57 -15.36
C TYR A 213 23.07 -4.99 -14.32
N ARG A 214 23.53 -4.06 -13.48
CA ARG A 214 22.73 -3.49 -12.39
C ARG A 214 21.75 -2.46 -12.92
N LEU A 215 20.45 -2.63 -12.61
CA LEU A 215 19.40 -1.62 -12.81
C LEU A 215 19.25 -1.12 -14.24
N ASN A 216 19.72 -1.85 -15.25
CA ASN A 216 19.64 -1.43 -16.64
C ASN A 216 19.61 -2.62 -17.60
N ASN A 217 19.07 -2.38 -18.80
CA ASN A 217 18.90 -3.42 -19.80
C ASN A 217 19.89 -3.37 -20.98
N MET A 218 20.98 -2.59 -20.90
CA MET A 218 21.82 -2.30 -22.07
C MET A 218 22.51 -3.54 -22.65
N LEU A 219 22.99 -4.44 -21.78
CA LEU A 219 23.69 -5.67 -22.18
C LEU A 219 22.73 -6.85 -22.41
N ILE A 220 21.47 -6.73 -21.99
CA ILE A 220 20.47 -7.80 -22.01
C ILE A 220 19.34 -7.57 -23.03
N THR A 221 19.48 -6.58 -23.91
CA THR A 221 18.53 -6.34 -25.01
C THR A 221 19.21 -6.05 -26.34
N ASN A 222 18.52 -6.31 -27.44
CA ASN A 222 18.97 -5.96 -28.79
C ASN A 222 18.68 -4.48 -29.08
N TRP A 223 19.70 -3.72 -29.45
CA TRP A 223 19.55 -2.32 -29.86
C TRP A 223 20.74 -1.86 -30.73
N LYS A 224 20.55 -0.78 -31.48
CA LYS A 224 21.57 -0.21 -32.38
C LYS A 224 21.34 1.30 -32.59
N GLU A 225 22.30 1.99 -33.19
CA GLU A 225 22.24 3.45 -33.40
C GLU A 225 20.96 3.94 -34.11
N GLU A 226 20.40 3.13 -35.02
CA GLU A 226 19.16 3.51 -35.71
C GLU A 226 17.89 3.23 -34.89
N ASP A 227 17.98 2.38 -33.87
CA ASP A 227 16.83 1.92 -33.08
C ASP A 227 17.18 1.64 -31.61
N TYR A 228 16.77 2.58 -30.76
CA TYR A 228 16.93 2.53 -29.30
C TYR A 228 15.65 2.13 -28.56
N SER A 229 14.58 1.70 -29.27
CA SER A 229 13.26 1.52 -28.65
C SER A 229 13.22 0.50 -27.52
N ASN A 230 14.18 -0.43 -27.50
CA ASN A 230 14.27 -1.47 -26.48
C ASN A 230 15.06 -1.03 -25.24
N LEU A 231 15.76 0.11 -25.27
CA LEU A 231 16.53 0.61 -24.13
C LEU A 231 15.64 1.36 -23.15
N ASN A 232 15.89 1.12 -21.85
CA ASN A 232 15.31 1.95 -20.81
C ASN A 232 16.21 3.15 -20.52
N PHE A 233 15.88 4.32 -21.09
CA PHE A 233 16.67 5.53 -20.89
C PHE A 233 16.67 6.06 -19.45
N TYR A 234 15.64 5.77 -18.65
CA TYR A 234 15.59 6.23 -17.27
C TYR A 234 16.55 5.43 -16.38
N ASP A 235 16.69 4.13 -16.62
CA ASP A 235 17.70 3.28 -15.99
C ASP A 235 19.12 3.79 -16.26
N LEU A 236 19.42 4.11 -17.52
CA LEU A 236 20.73 4.62 -17.93
C LEU A 236 20.99 6.03 -17.41
N TYR A 237 19.94 6.85 -17.32
CA TYR A 237 19.99 8.16 -16.69
C TYR A 237 20.36 8.05 -15.21
N GLU A 238 19.65 7.22 -14.44
CA GLU A 238 19.93 6.99 -13.01
C GLU A 238 21.35 6.47 -12.79
N LEU A 239 21.78 5.49 -13.61
CA LEU A 239 23.11 4.89 -13.54
C LEU A 239 24.24 5.90 -13.74
N LYS A 240 24.09 6.82 -14.71
CA LYS A 240 25.17 7.73 -15.11
C LYS A 240 25.13 9.10 -14.48
N TYR A 241 23.98 9.52 -13.94
CA TYR A 241 23.82 10.81 -13.30
C TYR A 241 24.90 11.11 -12.23
N PRO A 242 25.23 10.19 -11.29
CA PRO A 242 26.26 10.47 -10.29
C PRO A 242 27.66 10.67 -10.89
N SER A 243 28.00 9.92 -11.94
CA SER A 243 29.30 10.02 -12.61
C SER A 243 29.48 11.35 -13.36
N ILE A 244 28.39 11.95 -13.85
CA ILE A 244 28.41 13.19 -14.62
C ILE A 244 28.35 14.42 -13.70
N TYR A 245 27.50 14.39 -12.67
CA TYR A 245 27.24 15.55 -11.81
C TYR A 245 27.94 15.51 -10.45
N GLY A 246 28.56 14.38 -10.09
CA GLY A 246 29.27 14.21 -8.81
C GLY A 246 28.35 14.28 -7.58
N LYS A 247 27.05 14.03 -7.76
CA LYS A 247 26.01 14.05 -6.70
C LYS A 247 24.93 13.02 -7.00
N GLU A 248 24.21 12.63 -5.95
CA GLU A 248 23.03 11.77 -6.07
C GLU A 248 21.93 12.46 -6.89
N ILE A 249 21.08 11.62 -7.49
CA ILE A 249 19.90 12.06 -8.24
C ILE A 249 18.96 12.86 -7.32
N PRO A 250 18.48 14.06 -7.73
CA PRO A 250 17.71 14.94 -6.85
C PRO A 250 16.24 14.54 -6.71
N TYR A 251 15.80 13.51 -7.43
CA TYR A 251 14.43 13.00 -7.44
C TYR A 251 14.32 11.86 -6.43
N ALA A 252 13.73 12.15 -5.28
CA ALA A 252 13.64 11.20 -4.17
C ALA A 252 12.80 9.97 -4.53
N MET A 253 13.26 8.78 -4.14
CA MET A 253 12.43 7.58 -4.14
C MET A 253 11.31 7.72 -3.10
N LYS A 254 10.08 7.84 -3.59
CA LYS A 254 8.84 7.83 -2.81
C LYS A 254 7.82 7.00 -3.57
N GLU A 255 7.05 6.18 -2.86
CA GLU A 255 6.00 5.37 -3.49
C GLU A 255 5.02 6.22 -4.29
N GLY A 256 4.75 5.82 -5.54
CA GLY A 256 3.87 6.56 -6.43
C GLY A 256 4.35 7.95 -6.85
N ALA A 257 5.63 8.30 -6.65
CA ALA A 257 6.14 9.60 -7.08
C ALA A 257 6.37 9.68 -8.59
N GLU A 258 6.03 10.84 -9.12
CA GLU A 258 6.26 11.21 -10.51
C GLU A 258 6.88 12.62 -10.55
N TYR A 259 7.92 12.77 -11.37
CA TYR A 259 8.69 13.99 -11.56
C TYR A 259 8.77 14.38 -13.03
N GLN A 260 9.21 15.61 -13.27
CA GLN A 260 9.52 16.12 -14.60
C GLN A 260 10.98 16.54 -14.63
N ILE A 261 11.80 15.81 -15.40
CA ILE A 261 13.23 16.11 -15.57
C ILE A 261 13.38 17.14 -16.68
N PRO A 262 14.11 18.25 -16.47
CA PRO A 262 14.40 19.20 -17.53
C PRO A 262 15.04 18.53 -18.76
N LYS A 263 14.61 18.92 -19.96
CA LYS A 263 15.11 18.36 -21.22
C LYS A 263 16.64 18.33 -21.28
N GLU A 264 17.28 19.47 -21.00
CA GLU A 264 18.74 19.59 -21.10
C GLU A 264 19.47 18.67 -20.13
N GLU A 265 18.93 18.48 -18.92
CA GLU A 265 19.48 17.57 -17.92
C GLU A 265 19.41 16.12 -18.41
N PHE A 266 18.22 15.66 -18.82
CA PHE A 266 18.00 14.28 -19.25
C PHE A 266 18.77 13.94 -20.53
N GLU A 267 18.67 14.79 -21.57
CA GLU A 267 19.28 14.52 -22.87
C GLU A 267 20.81 14.55 -22.78
N SER A 268 21.39 15.47 -22.01
CA SER A 268 22.85 15.59 -21.90
C SER A 268 23.49 14.33 -21.33
N VAL A 269 22.84 13.65 -20.38
CA VAL A 269 23.32 12.39 -19.80
C VAL A 269 23.38 11.29 -20.86
N LEU A 270 22.30 11.08 -21.60
CA LEU A 270 22.23 10.04 -22.62
C LEU A 270 23.20 10.31 -23.79
N GLN A 271 23.37 11.58 -24.17
CA GLN A 271 24.32 12.00 -25.19
C GLN A 271 25.79 11.81 -24.79
N THR A 272 26.09 11.58 -23.50
CA THR A 272 27.44 11.15 -23.10
C THR A 272 27.71 9.68 -23.35
N LEU A 273 26.66 8.87 -23.52
CA LEU A 273 26.74 7.42 -23.68
C LEU A 273 26.59 6.99 -25.13
N PHE A 274 25.72 7.68 -25.88
CA PHE A 274 25.34 7.29 -27.22
C PHE A 274 25.55 8.45 -28.21
N PRO A 275 25.82 8.16 -29.48
CA PRO A 275 25.78 9.13 -30.56
C PRO A 275 24.31 9.43 -30.95
N ILE A 276 23.48 9.82 -29.98
CA ILE A 276 22.03 9.96 -30.10
C ILE A 276 21.59 11.42 -30.26
N THR A 277 20.58 11.66 -31.10
CA THR A 277 19.98 12.98 -31.29
C THR A 277 18.84 13.24 -30.29
N SER A 278 18.55 14.52 -30.01
CA SER A 278 17.39 14.90 -29.19
C SER A 278 16.06 14.35 -29.73
N GLU A 279 15.90 14.28 -31.05
CA GLU A 279 14.69 13.73 -31.70
C GLU A 279 14.53 12.23 -31.40
N GLN A 280 15.63 11.46 -31.42
CA GLN A 280 15.62 10.06 -31.03
C GLN A 280 15.32 9.87 -29.54
N ILE A 281 15.82 10.76 -28.67
CA ILE A 281 15.50 10.70 -27.23
C ILE A 281 14.01 10.96 -27.01
N GLN A 282 13.46 12.03 -27.59
CA GLN A 282 12.06 12.40 -27.47
C GLN A 282 11.10 11.33 -28.00
N LYS A 283 11.52 10.57 -29.02
CA LYS A 283 10.74 9.46 -29.58
C LYS A 283 10.67 8.25 -28.65
N ASN A 284 11.73 7.97 -27.89
CA ASN A 284 11.85 6.73 -27.09
C ASN A 284 11.68 6.96 -25.57
N ALA A 285 11.39 8.20 -25.15
CA ALA A 285 11.07 8.55 -23.77
C ALA A 285 9.80 9.39 -23.70
N VAL A 286 9.21 9.53 -22.52
CA VAL A 286 7.96 10.26 -22.33
C VAL A 286 8.22 11.76 -22.24
N TYR A 287 8.28 12.42 -23.40
CA TYR A 287 8.57 13.84 -23.53
C TYR A 287 7.29 14.71 -23.51
N ASN A 288 7.31 15.77 -22.70
CA ASN A 288 6.30 16.81 -22.68
C ASN A 288 6.82 18.08 -23.40
N PRO A 289 6.29 18.43 -24.59
CA PRO A 289 6.73 19.60 -25.34
C PRO A 289 6.34 20.93 -24.68
N ASP A 290 5.25 20.99 -23.91
CA ASP A 290 4.76 22.23 -23.29
C ASP A 290 5.67 22.69 -22.15
N THR A 291 6.19 21.74 -21.37
CA THR A 291 7.09 22.00 -20.24
C THR A 291 8.56 21.76 -20.56
N GLN A 292 8.87 21.28 -21.78
CA GLN A 292 10.21 20.87 -22.21
C GLN A 292 10.88 19.94 -21.19
N SER A 293 10.17 18.88 -20.79
CA SER A 293 10.62 17.96 -19.75
C SER A 293 10.29 16.51 -20.09
N TYR A 294 10.95 15.58 -19.41
CA TYR A 294 10.68 14.15 -19.48
C TYR A 294 10.01 13.69 -18.20
N ARG A 295 8.90 12.95 -18.32
CA ARG A 295 8.25 12.33 -17.16
C ARG A 295 9.17 11.24 -16.60
N TYR A 296 9.43 11.28 -15.31
CA TYR A 296 10.30 10.33 -14.62
C TYR A 296 9.63 9.79 -13.37
N ARG A 297 9.72 8.48 -13.19
CA ARG A 297 9.22 7.76 -12.02
C ARG A 297 10.39 6.96 -11.44
N PRO A 298 10.82 7.23 -10.19
CA PRO A 298 11.81 6.39 -9.53
C PRO A 298 11.27 4.96 -9.40
N ARG A 299 12.16 3.96 -9.45
CA ARG A 299 11.80 2.57 -9.13
C ARG A 299 11.25 2.48 -7.69
N GLY A 300 10.21 1.67 -7.51
CA GLY A 300 9.55 1.41 -6.24
C GLY A 300 9.45 -0.07 -5.93
N LEU A 301 8.66 -0.45 -4.92
CA LEU A 301 8.53 -1.84 -4.46
C LEU A 301 8.11 -2.84 -5.57
N HIS A 302 7.33 -2.39 -6.55
CA HIS A 302 6.77 -3.26 -7.60
C HIS A 302 7.70 -3.46 -8.81
N ASP A 303 8.77 -2.66 -8.91
CA ASP A 303 9.79 -2.76 -9.97
C ASP A 303 11.21 -2.56 -9.42
N CYS A 304 11.44 -2.93 -8.15
CA CYS A 304 12.77 -3.02 -7.57
C CYS A 304 13.48 -4.30 -8.02
N GLU A 305 14.80 -4.24 -8.19
CA GLU A 305 15.60 -5.38 -8.64
C GLU A 305 16.24 -6.17 -7.50
N PHE A 306 16.64 -7.40 -7.83
CA PHE A 306 17.36 -8.29 -6.94
C PHE A 306 18.80 -7.80 -6.72
N PRO A 307 19.29 -7.65 -5.48
CA PRO A 307 20.57 -6.99 -5.18
C PRO A 307 21.82 -7.85 -5.43
N TYR A 308 21.74 -8.86 -6.29
CA TYR A 308 22.82 -9.80 -6.62
C TYR A 308 22.85 -10.09 -8.12
N GLU A 309 22.98 -9.02 -8.91
CA GLU A 309 23.18 -9.09 -10.35
C GLU A 309 24.50 -9.80 -10.72
N PRO A 310 24.60 -10.42 -11.91
CA PRO A 310 25.87 -10.92 -12.42
C PRO A 310 26.84 -9.78 -12.72
N TYR A 311 28.13 -10.09 -12.75
CA TYR A 311 29.14 -9.18 -13.26
C TYR A 311 29.54 -9.55 -14.70
N PRO A 312 29.96 -8.57 -15.52
CA PRO A 312 30.40 -8.85 -16.89
C PRO A 312 31.84 -9.36 -16.96
N GLU A 313 32.08 -10.34 -17.83
CA GLU A 313 33.41 -10.79 -18.28
C GLU A 313 33.50 -10.63 -19.80
N VAL A 314 34.56 -9.97 -20.31
CA VAL A 314 34.82 -9.91 -21.76
C VAL A 314 35.65 -11.14 -22.13
N ILE A 315 35.16 -11.97 -23.06
CA ILE A 315 35.82 -13.22 -23.42
C ILE A 315 36.53 -13.17 -24.78
N SER A 316 36.18 -12.21 -25.64
CA SER A 316 36.88 -11.96 -26.90
C SER A 316 36.58 -10.54 -27.40
N TYR A 317 37.43 -10.06 -28.31
CA TYR A 317 37.22 -8.80 -29.01
C TYR A 317 37.70 -8.85 -30.47
N GLU A 318 37.14 -7.96 -31.28
CA GLU A 318 37.52 -7.70 -32.67
C GLU A 318 37.65 -6.18 -32.87
N GLU A 319 38.78 -5.74 -33.46
CA GLU A 319 38.95 -4.35 -33.91
C GLU A 319 38.29 -4.18 -35.29
N LEU A 320 37.31 -3.29 -35.38
CA LEU A 320 36.62 -2.96 -36.62
C LEU A 320 37.41 -1.89 -37.40
N GLY A 321 37.28 -1.89 -38.73
CA GLY A 321 38.10 -1.07 -39.63
C GLY A 321 37.93 0.46 -39.49
N ASP A 322 37.01 0.91 -38.66
CA ASP A 322 36.72 2.32 -38.33
C ASP A 322 37.20 2.72 -36.92
N GLY A 323 37.92 1.84 -36.21
CA GLY A 323 38.40 2.08 -34.84
C GLY A 323 37.42 1.70 -33.74
N LYS A 324 36.22 1.20 -34.10
CA LYS A 324 35.29 0.61 -33.15
C LYS A 324 35.79 -0.75 -32.66
N LEU A 325 35.36 -1.13 -31.47
CA LEU A 325 35.66 -2.43 -30.88
C LEU A 325 34.36 -3.20 -30.73
N LYS A 326 34.36 -4.45 -31.19
CA LYS A 326 33.31 -5.41 -30.91
C LYS A 326 33.79 -6.31 -29.77
N LEU A 327 33.03 -6.40 -28.70
CA LEU A 327 33.33 -7.14 -27.49
C LEU A 327 32.28 -8.24 -27.31
N VAL A 328 32.71 -9.47 -27.05
CA VAL A 328 31.80 -10.52 -26.60
C VAL A 328 31.84 -10.57 -25.08
N VAL A 329 30.68 -10.35 -24.47
CA VAL A 329 30.49 -10.21 -23.02
C VAL A 329 29.66 -11.39 -22.52
N GLU A 330 30.10 -12.00 -21.43
CA GLU A 330 29.36 -13.02 -20.68
C GLU A 330 28.98 -12.48 -19.30
N ALA A 331 27.77 -12.82 -18.84
CA ALA A 331 27.29 -12.55 -17.50
C ALA A 331 27.68 -13.74 -16.60
N VAL A 332 28.53 -13.50 -15.61
CA VAL A 332 28.90 -14.51 -14.62
C VAL A 332 28.03 -14.31 -13.39
N TRP A 333 27.21 -15.30 -13.07
CA TRP A 333 26.20 -15.21 -12.02
C TRP A 333 26.47 -16.20 -10.88
N GLU A 334 26.97 -15.69 -9.76
CA GLU A 334 27.29 -16.50 -8.58
C GLU A 334 26.05 -17.19 -8.01
N ILE A 335 24.90 -16.49 -7.99
CA ILE A 335 23.63 -16.97 -7.42
C ILE A 335 23.10 -18.24 -8.09
N GLU A 336 23.26 -18.36 -9.41
CA GLU A 336 22.86 -19.58 -10.14
C GLU A 336 24.08 -20.49 -10.42
N MET A 337 25.26 -20.15 -9.89
CA MET A 337 26.54 -20.85 -10.15
C MET A 337 26.83 -21.06 -11.65
N LEU A 338 26.56 -20.01 -12.44
CA LEU A 338 26.74 -19.96 -13.88
C LEU A 338 27.93 -19.07 -14.25
N ASP A 339 28.92 -19.64 -14.93
CA ASP A 339 30.01 -18.89 -15.58
C ASP A 339 29.60 -18.28 -16.94
N GLN A 340 28.34 -18.49 -17.34
CA GLN A 340 27.72 -17.88 -18.51
C GLN A 340 26.19 -17.94 -18.35
N ALA A 341 25.63 -17.03 -17.55
CA ALA A 341 24.18 -16.89 -17.42
C ALA A 341 23.55 -16.23 -18.64
N PHE A 342 24.30 -15.36 -19.33
CA PHE A 342 23.84 -14.64 -20.50
C PHE A 342 25.02 -14.15 -21.34
N ARG A 343 24.82 -13.99 -22.66
CA ARG A 343 25.88 -13.60 -23.58
C ARG A 343 25.41 -12.58 -24.60
N SER A 344 26.21 -11.54 -24.81
CA SER A 344 25.95 -10.50 -25.80
C SER A 344 27.21 -10.06 -26.55
N GLU A 345 26.99 -9.45 -27.70
CA GLU A 345 27.99 -8.76 -28.50
C GLU A 345 27.76 -7.25 -28.41
N LEU A 346 28.69 -6.53 -27.77
CA LEU A 346 28.65 -5.09 -27.58
C LEU A 346 29.63 -4.41 -28.53
N VAL A 347 29.16 -3.42 -29.30
CA VAL A 347 30.02 -2.56 -30.11
C VAL A 347 30.20 -1.21 -29.43
N VAL A 348 31.44 -0.79 -29.27
CA VAL A 348 31.83 0.48 -28.65
C VAL A 348 32.74 1.28 -29.57
N GLU A 349 32.63 2.60 -29.51
CA GLU A 349 33.50 3.56 -30.19
C GLU A 349 34.32 4.33 -29.15
N PRO A 350 35.62 4.03 -29.01
CA PRO A 350 36.52 4.81 -28.18
C PRO A 350 36.75 6.20 -28.75
N LEU A 351 36.61 7.24 -27.92
CA LEU A 351 36.80 8.65 -28.32
C LEU A 351 38.02 9.28 -27.65
N GLU A 352 38.41 10.47 -28.13
CA GLU A 352 39.45 11.28 -27.50
C GLU A 352 39.13 11.61 -26.03
N GLY A 353 40.16 11.70 -25.19
CA GLY A 353 40.02 12.04 -23.78
C GLY A 353 39.42 10.93 -22.91
N GLY A 354 39.38 9.68 -23.40
CA GLY A 354 38.90 8.53 -22.63
C GLY A 354 37.38 8.38 -22.59
N LYS A 355 36.66 9.16 -23.41
CA LYS A 355 35.21 9.01 -23.60
C LYS A 355 34.90 7.78 -24.45
N ILE A 356 33.65 7.33 -24.39
CA ILE A 356 33.13 6.17 -25.10
C ILE A 356 31.75 6.51 -25.63
N HIS A 357 31.45 6.07 -26.84
CA HIS A 357 30.09 5.87 -27.30
C HIS A 357 29.76 4.38 -27.39
N TYR A 358 28.60 3.99 -26.88
CA TYR A 358 28.01 2.68 -27.11
C TYR A 358 27.22 2.72 -28.43
N VAL A 359 27.45 1.73 -29.29
CA VAL A 359 26.98 1.74 -30.68
C VAL A 359 25.82 0.76 -30.89
N SER A 360 25.99 -0.48 -30.42
CA SER A 360 24.96 -1.52 -30.51
C SER A 360 25.22 -2.63 -29.50
N ASN A 361 24.17 -3.37 -29.16
CA ASN A 361 24.26 -4.65 -28.45
C ASN A 361 23.41 -5.69 -29.17
N THR A 362 23.95 -6.89 -29.35
CA THR A 362 23.24 -8.04 -29.92
C THR A 362 23.27 -9.22 -28.96
N ILE A 363 22.12 -9.82 -28.67
CA ILE A 363 22.02 -10.99 -27.81
C ILE A 363 22.48 -12.23 -28.57
N LEU A 364 23.37 -12.99 -27.94
CA LEU A 364 23.89 -14.25 -28.46
C LEU A 364 23.32 -15.46 -27.70
N SER A 365 22.76 -15.25 -26.51
CA SER A 365 22.08 -16.28 -25.74
C SER A 365 20.77 -16.75 -26.41
N PRO A 366 20.37 -18.02 -26.23
CA PRO A 366 19.03 -18.51 -26.57
C PRO A 366 17.92 -17.68 -25.90
N GLU A 367 16.73 -17.67 -26.50
CA GLU A 367 15.56 -16.97 -25.95
C GLU A 367 15.13 -17.50 -24.57
N GLU A 368 15.48 -18.75 -24.23
CA GLU A 368 15.17 -19.37 -22.93
C GLU A 368 16.02 -18.82 -21.77
N ASP A 369 17.17 -18.20 -22.07
CA ASP A 369 18.04 -17.57 -21.07
C ASP A 369 17.51 -16.18 -20.72
N GLU A 370 16.44 -16.11 -19.93
CA GLU A 370 15.89 -14.83 -19.47
C GLU A 370 16.77 -14.19 -18.37
N PRO A 371 17.08 -12.88 -18.45
CA PRO A 371 17.90 -12.18 -17.46
C PRO A 371 17.11 -11.93 -16.16
N ARG A 372 16.93 -12.98 -15.35
CA ARG A 372 16.08 -12.98 -14.14
C ARG A 372 16.49 -11.97 -13.05
N TRP A 373 17.70 -11.41 -13.13
CA TRP A 373 18.15 -10.34 -12.22
C TRP A 373 17.56 -8.96 -12.56
N TYR A 374 17.05 -8.76 -13.79
CA TYR A 374 16.50 -7.48 -14.24
C TYR A 374 14.98 -7.50 -14.21
N VAL A 375 14.38 -6.46 -13.61
CA VAL A 375 12.94 -6.24 -13.60
C VAL A 375 12.65 -5.00 -14.45
N PRO A 376 11.89 -5.11 -15.55
CA PRO A 376 11.49 -3.93 -16.33
C PRO A 376 10.71 -2.93 -15.49
N ARG A 377 10.88 -1.63 -15.76
CA ARG A 377 10.03 -0.59 -15.15
C ARG A 377 8.56 -0.81 -15.50
N LEU A 378 7.68 -0.43 -14.58
CA LEU A 378 6.24 -0.54 -14.79
C LEU A 378 5.79 0.28 -16.01
N THR A 379 4.89 -0.31 -16.79
CA THR A 379 4.10 0.43 -17.78
C THR A 379 3.17 1.45 -17.11
N ASP A 380 2.57 2.37 -17.87
CA ASP A 380 1.61 3.33 -17.33
C ASP A 380 0.36 2.68 -16.72
N GLU A 381 -0.05 1.52 -17.22
CA GLU A 381 -1.18 0.76 -16.67
C GLU A 381 -0.77 0.09 -15.36
N GLN A 382 0.31 -0.67 -15.36
CA GLN A 382 0.83 -1.33 -14.16
C GLN A 382 1.19 -0.35 -13.05
N TRP A 383 1.76 0.81 -13.40
CA TRP A 383 2.08 1.83 -12.40
C TRP A 383 0.83 2.44 -11.78
N ARG A 384 -0.24 2.64 -12.58
CA ARG A 384 -1.53 3.11 -12.05
C ARG A 384 -2.18 2.05 -11.18
N GLU A 385 -2.18 0.79 -11.58
CA GLU A 385 -2.69 -0.30 -10.74
C GLU A 385 -1.91 -0.42 -9.42
N ALA A 386 -0.60 -0.25 -9.47
CA ALA A 386 0.28 -0.33 -8.30
C ALA A 386 0.18 0.88 -7.36
N TYR A 387 0.00 2.09 -7.91
CA TYR A 387 0.21 3.34 -7.16
C TYR A 387 -0.94 4.37 -7.26
N GLU A 388 -1.89 4.22 -8.19
CA GLU A 388 -3.04 5.13 -8.31
C GLU A 388 -4.11 4.77 -7.28
N LYS A 389 -3.90 5.27 -6.07
CA LYS A 389 -4.75 5.11 -4.89
C LYS A 389 -6.19 5.60 -5.10
N GLY A 390 -6.41 6.56 -6.00
CA GLY A 390 -7.72 7.16 -6.24
C GLY A 390 -8.21 8.14 -5.16
N TYR A 391 -7.47 8.34 -4.07
CA TYR A 391 -7.74 9.35 -3.02
C TYR A 391 -6.57 10.33 -2.86
N HIS A 392 -6.82 11.44 -2.16
CA HIS A 392 -5.88 12.56 -2.04
C HIS A 392 -5.38 13.10 -3.39
N LEU A 393 -6.25 13.04 -4.41
CA LEU A 393 -5.90 13.46 -5.76
C LEU A 393 -5.60 14.97 -5.80
N PRO A 394 -4.64 15.41 -6.62
CA PRO A 394 -4.29 16.82 -6.71
C PRO A 394 -5.44 17.64 -7.30
N ILE A 395 -5.77 18.75 -6.65
CA ILE A 395 -6.81 19.68 -7.11
C ILE A 395 -6.14 20.81 -7.90
N LYS A 396 -6.56 21.01 -9.16
CA LYS A 396 -6.12 22.15 -9.97
C LYS A 396 -6.41 23.47 -9.24
N LYS A 397 -5.44 24.39 -9.23
CA LYS A 397 -5.51 25.66 -8.47
C LYS A 397 -6.79 26.47 -8.76
N GLU A 398 -7.21 26.54 -10.01
CA GLU A 398 -8.41 27.29 -10.40
C GLU A 398 -9.69 26.65 -9.83
N GLU A 399 -9.82 25.32 -9.95
CA GLU A 399 -10.97 24.58 -9.43
C GLU A 399 -11.01 24.63 -7.90
N ARG A 400 -9.83 24.56 -7.27
CA ARG A 400 -9.60 24.74 -5.85
C ARG A 400 -10.17 26.09 -5.38
N GLU A 401 -9.71 27.20 -5.95
CA GLU A 401 -10.14 28.55 -5.55
C GLU A 401 -11.64 28.79 -5.78
N LYS A 402 -12.18 28.27 -6.89
CA LYS A 402 -13.61 28.33 -7.19
C LYS A 402 -14.45 27.60 -6.16
N ALA A 403 -14.10 26.35 -5.82
CA ALA A 403 -14.86 25.55 -4.88
C ALA A 403 -14.91 26.18 -3.48
N GLU A 404 -13.81 26.76 -2.98
CA GLU A 404 -13.83 27.48 -1.69
C GLU A 404 -14.71 28.71 -1.71
N LYS A 405 -14.59 29.52 -2.76
CA LYS A 405 -15.41 30.71 -2.91
C LYS A 405 -16.89 30.37 -2.93
N ASP A 406 -17.26 29.33 -3.68
CA ASP A 406 -18.63 28.83 -3.78
C ASP A 406 -19.15 28.31 -2.41
N SER A 407 -18.33 27.55 -1.66
CA SER A 407 -18.72 27.03 -0.34
C SER A 407 -18.91 28.15 0.69
N ILE A 408 -18.01 29.14 0.73
CA ILE A 408 -18.15 30.29 1.63
C ILE A 408 -19.35 31.14 1.24
N ALA A 409 -19.61 31.33 -0.05
CA ALA A 409 -20.79 32.06 -0.51
C ALA A 409 -22.08 31.35 -0.12
N ALA A 410 -22.16 30.03 -0.28
CA ALA A 410 -23.31 29.24 0.16
C ALA A 410 -23.55 29.38 1.67
N LEU A 411 -22.50 29.27 2.49
CA LEU A 411 -22.62 29.41 3.94
C LEU A 411 -23.09 30.81 4.37
N LYS A 412 -22.63 31.85 3.69
CA LYS A 412 -23.10 33.23 3.93
C LYS A 412 -24.57 33.45 3.58
N LEU A 413 -25.11 32.75 2.57
CA LEU A 413 -26.53 32.89 2.19
C LEU A 413 -27.49 32.48 3.30
N VAL A 414 -27.05 31.58 4.18
CA VAL A 414 -27.85 31.03 5.28
C VAL A 414 -27.47 31.61 6.65
N GLN A 415 -26.58 32.62 6.68
CA GLN A 415 -26.01 33.18 7.90
C GLN A 415 -27.08 33.73 8.85
N GLU A 416 -28.08 34.45 8.33
CA GLU A 416 -29.14 35.05 9.15
C GLU A 416 -29.98 33.96 9.83
N ILE A 417 -30.39 32.94 9.08
CA ILE A 417 -31.12 31.79 9.62
C ILE A 417 -30.28 31.10 10.69
N TYR A 418 -29.01 30.85 10.41
CA TYR A 418 -28.12 30.20 11.38
C TYR A 418 -27.94 31.04 12.65
N ALA A 419 -27.81 32.36 12.54
CA ALA A 419 -27.65 33.25 13.67
C ALA A 419 -28.90 33.25 14.57
N GLU A 420 -30.10 33.27 13.96
CA GLU A 420 -31.38 33.28 14.66
C GLU A 420 -31.82 31.92 15.21
N ALA A 421 -31.23 30.83 14.71
CA ALA A 421 -31.56 29.48 15.15
C ALA A 421 -31.26 29.27 16.64
N ASP A 422 -32.19 28.61 17.33
CA ASP A 422 -31.96 28.04 18.66
C ASP A 422 -30.94 26.90 18.55
N LYS A 423 -29.84 27.03 19.28
CA LYS A 423 -28.70 26.09 19.27
C LYS A 423 -28.67 25.21 20.51
N GLY A 424 -29.65 25.37 21.41
CA GLY A 424 -29.73 24.69 22.70
C GLY A 424 -28.60 25.04 23.66
N ASP A 425 -28.57 24.34 24.79
CA ASP A 425 -27.56 24.48 25.85
C ASP A 425 -26.38 23.51 25.71
N ALA A 426 -26.37 22.68 24.66
CA ALA A 426 -25.33 21.69 24.42
C ALA A 426 -24.04 22.35 23.91
N LEU A 427 -22.88 21.74 24.24
CA LEU A 427 -21.57 22.22 23.77
C LEU A 427 -21.43 22.16 22.24
N ASN A 428 -22.16 21.26 21.58
CA ASN A 428 -22.21 21.13 20.13
C ASN A 428 -23.55 21.65 19.62
N VAL A 429 -23.50 22.52 18.60
CA VAL A 429 -24.70 23.04 17.93
C VAL A 429 -25.41 21.89 17.20
N VAL A 430 -26.71 21.75 17.44
CA VAL A 430 -27.59 20.85 16.69
C VAL A 430 -28.80 21.65 16.23
N LEU A 431 -28.91 21.89 14.93
CA LEU A 431 -30.05 22.58 14.34
C LEU A 431 -31.28 21.68 14.28
N THR A 432 -32.46 22.26 14.41
CA THR A 432 -33.72 21.55 14.17
C THR A 432 -33.98 21.35 12.68
N ASP A 433 -34.73 20.30 12.31
CA ASP A 433 -35.19 20.03 10.94
C ASP A 433 -35.82 21.27 10.29
N SER A 434 -36.64 22.02 11.05
CA SER A 434 -37.28 23.23 10.53
C SER A 434 -36.28 24.31 10.14
N VAL A 435 -35.15 24.43 10.82
CA VAL A 435 -34.10 25.40 10.49
C VAL A 435 -33.34 24.92 9.26
N MET A 436 -32.94 23.64 9.21
CA MET A 436 -32.25 23.06 8.06
C MET A 436 -33.09 23.15 6.79
N GLU A 437 -34.40 22.90 6.87
CA GLU A 437 -35.35 23.03 5.76
C GLU A 437 -35.43 24.48 5.22
N GLN A 438 -35.36 25.50 6.09
CA GLN A 438 -35.30 26.90 5.65
C GLN A 438 -33.99 27.21 4.93
N MET A 439 -32.85 26.73 5.47
CA MET A 439 -31.54 26.87 4.83
C MET A 439 -31.52 26.19 3.46
N LYS A 440 -32.04 24.96 3.38
CA LYS A 440 -32.16 24.16 2.15
C LYS A 440 -32.95 24.90 1.08
N LYS A 441 -34.10 25.47 1.43
CA LYS A 441 -34.91 26.31 0.53
C LYS A 441 -34.18 27.56 0.04
N ILE A 442 -33.36 28.22 0.87
CA ILE A 442 -32.59 29.40 0.43
C ILE A 442 -31.54 29.00 -0.60
N LEU A 443 -30.76 27.95 -0.34
CA LEU A 443 -29.73 27.48 -1.27
C LEU A 443 -30.35 26.94 -2.57
N GLY A 444 -31.48 26.24 -2.48
CA GLY A 444 -32.20 25.67 -3.61
C GLY A 444 -32.76 26.71 -4.60
N ARG A 445 -32.96 27.98 -4.21
CA ARG A 445 -33.43 29.06 -5.11
C ARG A 445 -32.53 29.26 -6.33
N GLY A 446 -31.26 28.87 -6.25
CA GLY A 446 -30.31 28.94 -7.36
C GLY A 446 -30.45 27.83 -8.40
N GLY A 447 -31.40 26.90 -8.25
CA GLY A 447 -31.56 25.75 -9.14
C GLY A 447 -30.50 24.66 -8.94
N VAL A 448 -29.74 24.72 -7.85
CA VAL A 448 -28.73 23.72 -7.49
C VAL A 448 -29.33 22.62 -6.62
N PRO A 449 -28.92 21.35 -6.78
CA PRO A 449 -29.25 20.29 -5.84
C PRO A 449 -28.86 20.63 -4.39
N VAL A 450 -29.79 20.47 -3.45
CA VAL A 450 -29.52 20.68 -2.02
C VAL A 450 -30.18 19.59 -1.19
N ILE A 451 -29.44 19.03 -0.23
CA ILE A 451 -29.92 18.09 0.79
C ILE A 451 -29.57 18.62 2.19
N SER A 452 -30.13 17.97 3.21
CA SER A 452 -29.80 18.20 4.62
C SER A 452 -29.68 16.86 5.35
N SER A 453 -28.98 16.85 6.49
CA SER A 453 -28.76 15.65 7.31
C SER A 453 -29.99 15.10 8.06
N GLU A 454 -31.19 15.62 7.80
CA GLU A 454 -32.43 15.11 8.40
C GLU A 454 -32.87 13.80 7.72
N GLU A 455 -33.44 12.86 8.49
CA GLU A 455 -33.94 11.62 7.92
C GLU A 455 -35.10 11.89 6.94
N TYR A 456 -35.06 11.17 5.81
CA TYR A 456 -35.97 11.35 4.67
C TYR A 456 -35.95 12.78 4.08
N SER A 457 -34.81 13.48 4.15
CA SER A 457 -34.63 14.78 3.48
C SER A 457 -34.97 14.67 1.99
N VAL A 458 -35.89 15.52 1.53
CA VAL A 458 -36.19 15.66 0.11
C VAL A 458 -35.16 16.60 -0.52
N MET A 459 -34.52 16.13 -1.59
CA MET A 459 -33.57 16.92 -2.37
C MET A 459 -34.27 18.03 -3.16
N GLU A 460 -33.87 19.28 -2.91
CA GLU A 460 -34.26 20.42 -3.75
C GLU A 460 -33.60 20.30 -5.13
N ASN A 461 -34.34 20.65 -6.19
CA ASN A 461 -33.86 20.59 -7.59
C ASN A 461 -33.31 19.21 -8.02
N TYR A 462 -33.90 18.12 -7.52
CA TYR A 462 -33.38 16.77 -7.76
C TYR A 462 -33.23 16.38 -9.23
N GLN A 463 -34.05 16.92 -10.15
CA GLN A 463 -33.95 16.60 -11.57
C GLN A 463 -32.60 16.98 -12.17
N VAL A 464 -31.90 17.97 -11.59
CA VAL A 464 -30.55 18.35 -12.04
C VAL A 464 -29.55 17.23 -11.74
N MET A 465 -29.65 16.60 -10.56
CA MET A 465 -28.84 15.45 -10.19
C MET A 465 -29.24 14.21 -11.00
N GLU A 466 -30.54 13.92 -11.11
CA GLU A 466 -31.07 12.77 -11.86
C GLU A 466 -30.65 12.81 -13.35
N ASN A 467 -30.77 13.96 -14.00
CA ASN A 467 -30.33 14.13 -15.39
C ASN A 467 -28.81 13.93 -15.56
N PHE A 468 -28.01 14.39 -14.59
CA PHE A 468 -26.56 14.17 -14.61
C PHE A 468 -26.22 12.68 -14.48
N LEU A 469 -26.86 11.97 -13.56
CA LEU A 469 -26.63 10.53 -13.34
C LEU A 469 -27.02 9.72 -14.57
N HIS A 470 -28.20 9.95 -15.16
CA HIS A 470 -28.61 9.29 -16.40
C HIS A 470 -27.71 9.61 -17.60
N SER A 471 -27.19 10.83 -17.70
CA SER A 471 -26.22 11.17 -18.75
C SER A 471 -24.90 10.43 -18.54
N SER A 472 -24.46 10.30 -17.29
CA SER A 472 -23.24 9.59 -16.92
C SER A 472 -23.36 8.08 -17.19
N GLU A 473 -24.53 7.47 -16.93
CA GLU A 473 -24.82 6.07 -17.29
C GLU A 473 -24.72 5.82 -18.81
N GLN A 474 -24.91 6.86 -19.62
CA GLN A 474 -24.79 6.82 -21.08
C GLN A 474 -23.38 7.17 -21.58
N GLY A 475 -22.40 7.36 -20.69
CA GLY A 475 -21.02 7.71 -21.05
C GLY A 475 -20.81 9.18 -21.40
N VAL A 476 -21.78 10.07 -21.09
CA VAL A 476 -21.68 11.50 -21.41
C VAL A 476 -20.92 12.23 -20.31
N GLU A 477 -19.77 12.81 -20.66
CA GLU A 477 -18.97 13.66 -19.77
C GLU A 477 -19.80 14.79 -19.17
N GLY A 478 -19.62 15.06 -17.87
CA GLY A 478 -20.43 16.06 -17.18
C GLY A 478 -20.03 16.28 -15.74
N ASN A 479 -20.68 17.24 -15.09
CA ASN A 479 -20.56 17.43 -13.65
C ASN A 479 -21.83 18.03 -13.05
N VAL A 480 -22.02 17.81 -11.76
CA VAL A 480 -23.09 18.42 -10.96
C VAL A 480 -22.55 18.82 -9.59
N ILE A 481 -23.11 19.89 -9.02
CA ILE A 481 -22.78 20.38 -7.69
C ILE A 481 -23.99 20.17 -6.78
N LEU A 482 -23.76 19.48 -5.67
CA LEU A 482 -24.69 19.28 -4.57
C LEU A 482 -24.19 20.07 -3.35
N TYR A 483 -25.11 20.72 -2.65
CA TYR A 483 -24.85 21.26 -1.32
C TYR A 483 -25.54 20.39 -0.26
N ASP A 484 -24.79 19.97 0.75
CA ASP A 484 -25.27 19.19 1.89
C ASP A 484 -25.18 20.04 3.15
N ILE A 485 -26.33 20.28 3.79
CA ILE A 485 -26.43 21.04 5.04
C ILE A 485 -26.33 20.06 6.21
N LEU A 486 -25.29 20.21 7.03
CA LEU A 486 -25.02 19.35 8.17
C LEU A 486 -25.73 19.84 9.43
N GLN A 487 -25.95 18.95 10.40
CA GLN A 487 -26.67 19.25 11.66
C GLN A 487 -26.06 20.40 12.48
N ASP A 488 -24.75 20.65 12.34
CA ASP A 488 -24.05 21.77 13.00
C ASP A 488 -24.24 23.12 12.27
N GLY A 489 -24.98 23.12 11.16
CA GLY A 489 -25.21 24.26 10.27
C GLY A 489 -24.06 24.55 9.30
N SER A 490 -23.05 23.68 9.24
CA SER A 490 -22.02 23.74 8.20
C SER A 490 -22.56 23.25 6.86
N ILE A 491 -21.86 23.61 5.79
CA ILE A 491 -22.23 23.21 4.42
C ILE A 491 -21.07 22.48 3.79
N GLU A 492 -21.38 21.33 3.20
CA GLU A 492 -20.47 20.60 2.34
C GLU A 492 -20.89 20.75 0.88
N ARG A 493 -19.98 21.31 0.07
CA ARG A 493 -20.15 21.38 -1.38
C ARG A 493 -19.53 20.15 -2.01
N ARG A 494 -20.35 19.29 -2.61
CA ARG A 494 -19.95 18.08 -3.33
C ARG A 494 -20.08 18.29 -4.82
N LYS A 495 -18.96 18.32 -5.55
CA LYS A 495 -18.96 18.32 -7.02
C LYS A 495 -18.66 16.92 -7.53
N TYR A 496 -19.64 16.31 -8.18
CA TYR A 496 -19.48 15.04 -8.89
C TYR A 496 -19.05 15.35 -10.33
N LEU A 497 -18.01 14.69 -10.81
CA LEU A 497 -17.44 14.85 -12.14
C LEU A 497 -17.31 13.49 -12.80
N TYR A 498 -17.96 13.32 -13.94
CA TYR A 498 -17.81 12.14 -14.79
C TYR A 498 -16.98 12.51 -16.02
N ASP A 499 -15.88 11.80 -16.24
CA ASP A 499 -14.92 12.08 -17.34
C ASP A 499 -15.15 11.22 -18.59
N GLY A 500 -16.29 10.52 -18.67
CA GLY A 500 -16.60 9.59 -19.75
C GLY A 500 -16.21 8.14 -19.44
N LYS A 501 -15.49 7.92 -18.34
CA LYS A 501 -15.13 6.59 -17.85
C LYS A 501 -15.35 6.44 -16.35
N GLU A 502 -14.75 7.33 -15.57
CA GLU A 502 -14.69 7.28 -14.12
C GLU A 502 -15.47 8.45 -13.50
N MET A 503 -15.92 8.26 -12.25
CA MET A 503 -16.61 9.29 -11.47
C MET A 503 -15.69 9.79 -10.35
N TYR A 504 -15.67 11.10 -10.14
CA TYR A 504 -14.86 11.76 -9.11
C TYR A 504 -15.71 12.66 -8.23
N LEU A 505 -15.34 12.78 -6.96
CA LEU A 505 -15.93 13.67 -5.98
C LEU A 505 -14.90 14.69 -5.50
N LEU A 506 -15.17 15.99 -5.74
CA LEU A 506 -14.51 17.11 -5.09
C LEU A 506 -15.42 17.63 -3.97
N ALA A 507 -15.06 17.37 -2.71
CA ALA A 507 -15.79 17.86 -1.55
C ALA A 507 -15.03 19.01 -0.87
N VAL A 508 -15.76 20.07 -0.50
CA VAL A 508 -15.25 21.21 0.27
C VAL A 508 -16.25 21.57 1.36
N ARG A 509 -15.83 21.40 2.62
CA ARG A 509 -16.65 21.75 3.79
C ARG A 509 -16.33 23.15 4.30
N ALA A 510 -17.35 23.99 4.41
CA ALA A 510 -17.29 25.29 5.04
C ALA A 510 -18.03 25.24 6.38
N VAL A 511 -17.40 25.75 7.44
CA VAL A 511 -17.90 25.77 8.83
C VAL A 511 -17.88 27.18 9.40
N TRP A 512 -18.62 27.42 10.48
CA TRP A 512 -18.55 28.66 11.25
C TRP A 512 -17.39 28.59 12.25
N ASN A 513 -16.57 29.65 12.33
CA ASN A 513 -15.56 29.79 13.38
C ASN A 513 -16.18 30.40 14.67
N GLU A 514 -15.37 30.55 15.72
CA GLU A 514 -15.81 31.14 17.00
C GLU A 514 -16.28 32.60 16.88
N GLU A 515 -15.82 33.33 15.87
CA GLU A 515 -16.21 34.71 15.58
C GLU A 515 -17.51 34.80 14.75
N GLY A 516 -18.07 33.66 14.32
CA GLY A 516 -19.25 33.59 13.47
C GLY A 516 -18.95 33.82 11.98
N ASP A 517 -17.68 33.76 11.58
CA ASP A 517 -17.24 33.88 10.20
C ASP A 517 -17.09 32.51 9.54
N PRO A 518 -17.44 32.39 8.24
CA PRO A 518 -17.31 31.15 7.49
C PRO A 518 -15.83 30.87 7.15
N VAL A 519 -15.36 29.66 7.41
CA VAL A 519 -14.01 29.18 7.11
C VAL A 519 -14.03 27.80 6.46
N ILE A 520 -12.98 27.44 5.72
CA ILE A 520 -12.87 26.12 5.08
C ILE A 520 -12.26 25.13 6.07
N ALA A 521 -12.99 24.06 6.38
CA ALA A 521 -12.54 23.01 7.29
C ALA A 521 -11.64 22.00 6.58
N TYR A 522 -12.08 21.48 5.44
CA TYR A 522 -11.30 20.52 4.67
C TYR A 522 -11.69 20.49 3.20
N ARG A 523 -10.86 19.79 2.41
CA ARG A 523 -11.00 19.63 0.97
C ARG A 523 -10.55 18.23 0.60
N SER A 524 -11.31 17.54 -0.24
CA SER A 524 -10.93 16.23 -0.76
C SER A 524 -11.24 16.14 -2.24
N TYR A 525 -10.39 15.41 -2.96
CA TYR A 525 -10.65 15.01 -4.34
C TYR A 525 -10.33 13.53 -4.48
N THR A 526 -11.35 12.76 -4.82
CA THR A 526 -11.33 11.30 -4.70
C THR A 526 -12.12 10.69 -5.86
N ARG A 527 -11.58 9.64 -6.47
CA ARG A 527 -12.25 8.79 -7.46
C ARG A 527 -13.23 7.85 -6.74
N MET A 528 -14.37 7.59 -7.36
CA MET A 528 -15.28 6.52 -6.96
C MET A 528 -14.79 5.19 -7.52
N LYS A 529 -14.70 4.18 -6.65
CA LYS A 529 -14.39 2.80 -7.02
C LYS A 529 -15.57 2.18 -7.76
N GLU A 530 -16.78 2.42 -7.26
CA GLU A 530 -18.03 2.03 -7.90
C GLU A 530 -19.13 3.04 -7.62
N TRP A 531 -20.10 3.12 -8.52
CA TRP A 531 -21.31 3.90 -8.32
C TRP A 531 -22.48 3.31 -9.11
N ARG A 532 -23.70 3.57 -8.64
CA ARG A 532 -24.94 3.20 -9.33
C ARG A 532 -26.07 4.17 -8.99
N TYR A 533 -26.98 4.35 -9.93
CA TYR A 533 -28.25 5.03 -9.70
C TYR A 533 -29.38 4.02 -9.83
N THR A 534 -30.18 3.84 -8.78
CA THR A 534 -31.22 2.80 -8.75
C THR A 534 -32.55 3.32 -9.28
N GLU A 535 -33.40 2.44 -9.80
CA GLU A 535 -34.75 2.81 -10.29
C GLU A 535 -35.63 3.43 -9.18
N LYS A 536 -35.32 3.09 -7.92
CA LYS A 536 -35.96 3.66 -6.73
C LYS A 536 -35.49 5.10 -6.46
N GLY A 537 -34.43 5.55 -7.12
CA GLY A 537 -33.92 6.92 -7.04
C GLY A 537 -32.83 7.13 -6.00
N TRP A 538 -32.10 6.08 -5.64
CA TRP A 538 -30.89 6.18 -4.81
C TRP A 538 -29.64 6.30 -5.68
N PHE A 539 -28.80 7.27 -5.36
CA PHE A 539 -27.43 7.33 -5.86
C PHE A 539 -26.50 6.73 -4.80
N ALA A 540 -25.93 5.56 -5.10
CA ALA A 540 -25.03 4.82 -4.23
C ALA A 540 -23.63 4.80 -4.82
N TYR A 541 -22.60 5.03 -4.01
CA TYR A 541 -21.21 4.97 -4.46
C TYR A 541 -20.24 4.57 -3.34
N GLU A 542 -19.11 4.00 -3.73
CA GLU A 542 -17.96 3.71 -2.87
C GLU A 542 -16.78 4.55 -3.34
N LEU A 543 -16.19 5.36 -2.46
CA LEU A 543 -14.98 6.13 -2.73
C LEU A 543 -13.73 5.25 -2.60
N CYS A 544 -12.71 5.50 -3.42
CA CYS A 544 -11.38 4.99 -3.11
C CYS A 544 -10.92 5.56 -1.76
N VAL A 545 -10.49 4.70 -0.85
CA VAL A 545 -10.06 5.06 0.51
C VAL A 545 -8.78 4.29 0.86
N PRO A 546 -7.97 4.76 1.82
CA PRO A 546 -6.80 4.01 2.26
C PRO A 546 -7.21 2.68 2.90
N GLU A 547 -6.48 1.62 2.56
CA GLU A 547 -6.68 0.26 3.07
C GLU A 547 -5.45 -0.20 3.89
N PRO A 548 -5.59 -1.17 4.81
CA PRO A 548 -4.46 -1.74 5.52
C PRO A 548 -3.37 -2.24 4.55
N PRO A 549 -2.07 -1.95 4.79
CA PRO A 549 -1.50 -1.44 6.04
C PRO A 549 -1.39 0.09 6.15
N GLU A 550 -1.89 0.89 5.21
CA GLU A 550 -1.77 2.36 5.25
C GLU A 550 -2.51 2.98 6.43
N VAL A 551 -3.59 2.34 6.86
CA VAL A 551 -4.41 2.70 8.03
C VAL A 551 -4.59 1.50 8.95
N SER A 552 -4.77 1.77 10.24
CA SER A 552 -5.04 0.74 11.26
C SER A 552 -6.52 0.36 11.36
N GLU A 553 -7.41 1.19 10.80
CA GLU A 553 -8.87 1.02 10.84
C GLU A 553 -9.42 1.05 9.41
N ILE A 554 -10.43 0.21 9.15
CA ILE A 554 -11.11 0.21 7.85
C ILE A 554 -11.88 1.51 7.70
N VAL A 555 -11.59 2.26 6.64
CA VAL A 555 -12.32 3.47 6.28
C VAL A 555 -13.52 3.06 5.43
N ASP A 556 -14.74 3.40 5.83
CA ASP A 556 -15.93 3.17 5.00
C ASP A 556 -16.00 4.26 3.91
N GLY A 557 -15.81 3.86 2.66
CA GLY A 557 -15.95 4.71 1.49
C GLY A 557 -17.39 4.82 0.96
N SER A 558 -18.34 4.08 1.55
CA SER A 558 -19.72 3.95 1.08
C SER A 558 -20.55 5.20 1.37
N CYS A 559 -21.44 5.55 0.44
CA CYS A 559 -22.41 6.62 0.63
C CYS A 559 -23.67 6.35 -0.22
N MET A 560 -24.84 6.68 0.33
CA MET A 560 -26.10 6.70 -0.39
C MET A 560 -26.82 8.05 -0.25
N ILE A 561 -27.35 8.55 -1.36
CA ILE A 561 -28.10 9.81 -1.42
C ILE A 561 -29.44 9.55 -2.10
N ARG A 562 -30.54 9.93 -1.43
CA ARG A 562 -31.88 9.92 -2.02
C ARG A 562 -31.99 11.08 -3.00
N VAL A 563 -32.01 10.78 -4.30
CA VAL A 563 -32.15 11.79 -5.36
C VAL A 563 -33.64 12.03 -5.62
N LYS A 564 -34.37 10.99 -6.02
CA LYS A 564 -35.79 11.11 -6.34
C LYS A 564 -36.61 11.12 -5.04
N PRO A 565 -37.50 12.10 -4.81
CA PRO A 565 -38.29 12.15 -3.59
C PRO A 565 -39.24 10.96 -3.46
N LEU A 566 -39.51 10.57 -2.22
CA LEU A 566 -40.60 9.67 -1.87
C LEU A 566 -41.93 10.42 -1.86
N ASP A 567 -43.02 9.65 -1.91
CA ASP A 567 -44.35 10.21 -1.69
C ASP A 567 -44.46 10.82 -0.29
N ALA A 568 -45.16 11.95 -0.18
CA ALA A 568 -45.31 12.67 1.09
C ALA A 568 -46.03 11.85 2.16
N GLU A 569 -47.02 11.03 1.77
CA GLU A 569 -47.72 10.11 2.67
C GLU A 569 -46.75 9.04 3.20
N CYS A 570 -45.93 8.48 2.31
CA CYS A 570 -44.89 7.52 2.67
C CYS A 570 -43.86 8.11 3.64
N ILE A 571 -43.42 9.36 3.45
CA ILE A 571 -42.51 10.05 4.36
C ILE A 571 -43.17 10.23 5.73
N GLU A 572 -44.42 10.70 5.76
CA GLU A 572 -45.15 10.95 7.01
C GLU A 572 -45.32 9.65 7.82
N LEU A 573 -45.73 8.58 7.15
CA LEU A 573 -45.86 7.25 7.75
C LEU A 573 -44.51 6.66 8.16
N SER A 574 -43.43 6.93 7.40
CA SER A 574 -42.08 6.49 7.77
C SER A 574 -41.65 7.12 9.10
N LYS A 575 -41.75 8.46 9.19
CA LYS A 575 -41.41 9.23 10.39
C LYS A 575 -42.26 8.83 11.60
N LYS A 576 -43.55 8.52 11.39
CA LYS A 576 -44.49 8.23 12.47
C LYS A 576 -44.45 6.77 12.94
N CYS A 577 -44.36 5.81 12.02
CA CYS A 577 -44.60 4.39 12.30
C CYS A 577 -43.35 3.51 12.33
N VAL A 578 -42.24 3.89 11.71
CA VAL A 578 -41.06 3.00 11.62
C VAL A 578 -39.75 3.64 12.04
N LEU A 579 -39.53 4.93 11.75
CA LEU A 579 -38.31 5.65 12.15
C LEU A 579 -38.05 5.58 13.67
N PRO A 580 -39.04 5.79 14.57
CA PRO A 580 -38.78 5.78 16.01
C PRO A 580 -38.40 4.39 16.56
N LEU A 581 -38.66 3.33 15.80
CA LEU A 581 -38.26 1.97 16.13
C LEU A 581 -36.88 1.65 15.55
N GLY A 582 -36.70 1.90 14.25
CA GLY A 582 -35.53 1.44 13.50
C GLY A 582 -35.34 -0.08 13.57
N TYR A 583 -34.16 -0.55 13.18
CA TYR A 583 -33.76 -1.96 13.27
C TYR A 583 -32.77 -2.24 14.42
N GLN A 584 -32.37 -1.20 15.16
CA GLN A 584 -31.46 -1.32 16.28
C GLN A 584 -32.20 -1.66 17.56
N GLY A 585 -31.75 -2.71 18.27
CA GLY A 585 -32.05 -2.95 19.67
C GLY A 585 -33.49 -3.37 20.01
N ASN A 586 -34.33 -3.60 19.00
CA ASN A 586 -35.65 -4.22 19.11
C ASN A 586 -35.87 -5.16 17.92
N ASN A 587 -36.88 -6.04 17.98
CA ASN A 587 -37.16 -6.99 16.91
C ASN A 587 -38.55 -6.85 16.27
N LEU A 588 -39.25 -5.72 16.48
CA LEU A 588 -40.63 -5.56 16.00
C LEU A 588 -40.71 -5.58 14.47
N LEU A 589 -39.80 -4.86 13.80
CA LEU A 589 -39.73 -4.78 12.34
C LEU A 589 -38.92 -5.93 11.72
N CYS A 590 -38.21 -6.71 12.54
CA CYS A 590 -37.29 -7.77 12.11
C CYS A 590 -37.89 -9.18 12.26
N SER A 591 -39.11 -9.31 12.78
CA SER A 591 -39.73 -10.59 13.10
C SER A 591 -41.04 -10.76 12.35
N ASN A 592 -41.38 -12.01 12.01
CA ASN A 592 -42.73 -12.36 11.58
C ASN A 592 -43.61 -12.54 12.81
N TRP A 593 -44.70 -11.78 12.91
CA TRP A 593 -45.66 -11.86 14.01
C TRP A 593 -47.03 -11.34 13.57
N ASP A 594 -48.07 -11.80 14.25
CA ASP A 594 -49.45 -11.36 14.04
C ASP A 594 -50.20 -11.35 15.38
N ARG A 595 -51.52 -11.15 15.35
CA ARG A 595 -52.35 -11.11 16.57
C ARG A 595 -52.43 -12.46 17.31
N GLU A 596 -52.17 -13.56 16.62
CA GLU A 596 -52.22 -14.92 17.17
C GLU A 596 -50.84 -15.38 17.65
N HIS A 597 -49.76 -14.83 17.07
CA HIS A 597 -48.36 -15.21 17.34
C HIS A 597 -47.53 -14.00 17.81
N LEU A 598 -47.38 -13.86 19.12
CA LEU A 598 -46.82 -12.68 19.79
C LEU A 598 -45.59 -13.00 20.68
N GLU A 599 -45.35 -14.27 20.96
CA GLU A 599 -44.32 -14.78 21.89
C GLU A 599 -42.87 -14.52 21.43
N GLY A 600 -42.66 -14.30 20.13
CA GLY A 600 -41.34 -14.06 19.54
C GLY A 600 -40.78 -12.64 19.74
N LEU A 601 -41.59 -11.69 20.20
CA LEU A 601 -41.19 -10.28 20.34
C LEU A 601 -40.45 -9.99 21.64
N ASP A 602 -39.41 -9.14 21.58
CA ASP A 602 -38.68 -8.63 22.75
C ASP A 602 -39.37 -7.38 23.33
N TYR A 603 -40.41 -7.62 24.14
CA TYR A 603 -41.15 -6.56 24.82
C TYR A 603 -40.27 -5.69 25.72
N ASN A 604 -39.33 -6.30 26.46
CA ASN A 604 -38.46 -5.57 27.38
C ASN A 604 -37.54 -4.60 26.63
N GLY A 605 -36.99 -5.03 25.49
CA GLY A 605 -36.20 -4.16 24.59
C GLY A 605 -37.04 -3.10 23.89
N LEU A 606 -38.27 -3.42 23.50
CA LEU A 606 -39.18 -2.52 22.77
C LEU A 606 -39.68 -1.33 23.61
N TYR A 607 -39.72 -1.47 24.94
CA TYR A 607 -40.29 -0.46 25.84
C TYR A 607 -39.73 0.94 25.64
N GLU A 608 -38.41 1.10 25.54
CA GLU A 608 -37.79 2.43 25.44
C GLU A 608 -38.14 3.16 24.13
N TYR A 609 -38.36 2.41 23.05
CA TYR A 609 -38.76 2.96 21.75
C TYR A 609 -40.21 3.42 21.78
N LEU A 610 -41.13 2.58 22.28
CA LEU A 610 -42.54 2.96 22.45
C LEU A 610 -42.71 4.10 23.47
N TYR A 611 -41.86 4.15 24.49
CA TYR A 611 -41.83 5.25 25.46
C TYR A 611 -41.46 6.56 24.77
N GLN A 612 -40.42 6.55 23.94
CA GLN A 612 -40.04 7.71 23.13
C GLN A 612 -41.16 8.13 22.18
N MET A 613 -41.85 7.19 21.55
CA MET A 613 -43.00 7.49 20.68
C MET A 613 -44.14 8.16 21.46
N LYS A 614 -44.51 7.65 22.64
CA LYS A 614 -45.63 8.19 23.43
C LYS A 614 -45.31 9.54 24.07
N TYR A 615 -44.12 9.66 24.68
CA TYR A 615 -43.78 10.81 25.52
C TYR A 615 -42.87 11.83 24.84
N GLN A 616 -42.44 11.57 23.60
CA GLN A 616 -41.56 12.44 22.82
C GLN A 616 -40.25 12.79 23.55
N LYS A 617 -39.77 11.86 24.38
CA LYS A 617 -38.53 11.98 25.14
C LYS A 617 -37.89 10.61 25.36
N ARG A 618 -36.56 10.57 25.42
CA ARG A 618 -35.80 9.35 25.68
C ARG A 618 -36.14 8.77 27.06
N PHE A 619 -36.33 7.46 27.13
CA PHE A 619 -36.46 6.77 28.41
C PHE A 619 -35.12 6.77 29.17
N VAL A 620 -35.17 7.14 30.45
CA VAL A 620 -34.01 7.11 31.35
C VAL A 620 -34.45 6.42 32.63
N MET A 621 -33.82 5.29 32.94
CA MET A 621 -34.06 4.57 34.18
C MET A 621 -33.53 5.39 35.36
N GLU A 622 -34.31 5.48 36.44
CA GLU A 622 -33.90 6.15 37.67
C GLU A 622 -32.73 5.41 38.33
N GLU A 623 -31.83 6.18 38.95
CA GLU A 623 -30.63 5.65 39.60
C GLU A 623 -31.00 4.66 40.73
N GLY A 624 -30.50 3.43 40.64
CA GLY A 624 -30.78 2.36 41.61
C GLY A 624 -32.00 1.48 41.31
N LYS A 625 -32.75 1.75 40.22
CA LYS A 625 -33.81 0.87 39.72
C LYS A 625 -33.30 -0.04 38.60
N ASN A 626 -33.78 -1.28 38.59
CA ASN A 626 -33.44 -2.31 37.59
C ASN A 626 -34.67 -2.85 36.85
N GLY A 627 -35.85 -2.26 37.09
CA GLY A 627 -37.12 -2.73 36.56
C GLY A 627 -38.12 -1.60 36.36
N ILE A 628 -39.05 -1.81 35.44
CA ILE A 628 -40.15 -0.90 35.11
C ILE A 628 -41.41 -1.41 35.84
N PRO A 629 -42.14 -0.55 36.57
CA PRO A 629 -43.38 -0.96 37.24
C PRO A 629 -44.36 -1.66 36.28
N ALA A 630 -44.96 -2.77 36.74
CA ALA A 630 -45.82 -3.60 35.89
C ALA A 630 -46.95 -2.82 35.21
N GLU A 631 -47.65 -1.95 35.96
CA GLU A 631 -48.76 -1.15 35.45
C GLU A 631 -48.31 -0.19 34.33
N GLU A 632 -47.16 0.47 34.50
CA GLU A 632 -46.59 1.39 33.50
C GLU A 632 -46.20 0.64 32.22
N PHE A 633 -45.55 -0.51 32.37
CA PHE A 633 -45.13 -1.37 31.27
C PHE A 633 -46.32 -1.94 30.50
N GLU A 634 -47.26 -2.58 31.21
CA GLU A 634 -48.44 -3.23 30.64
C GLU A 634 -49.33 -2.21 29.92
N GLN A 635 -49.51 -1.01 30.48
CA GLN A 635 -50.29 0.06 29.87
C GLN A 635 -49.65 0.54 28.56
N LEU A 636 -48.35 0.82 28.56
CA LEU A 636 -47.66 1.29 27.35
C LEU A 636 -47.69 0.23 26.24
N MET A 637 -47.41 -1.02 26.58
CA MET A 637 -47.39 -2.12 25.61
C MET A 637 -48.77 -2.33 24.99
N SER A 638 -49.83 -2.36 25.79
CA SER A 638 -51.20 -2.60 25.32
C SER A 638 -51.74 -1.45 24.45
N GLU A 639 -51.17 -0.25 24.56
CA GLU A 639 -51.53 0.90 23.73
C GLU A 639 -51.06 0.73 22.28
N TYR A 640 -49.89 0.14 22.08
CA TYR A 640 -49.25 -0.03 20.76
C TYR A 640 -49.35 -1.45 20.20
N LEU A 641 -49.58 -2.46 21.03
CA LEU A 641 -49.65 -3.87 20.63
C LEU A 641 -50.93 -4.54 21.14
N PRO A 642 -51.46 -5.56 20.43
CA PRO A 642 -52.68 -6.27 20.80
C PRO A 642 -52.40 -7.33 21.89
N VAL A 643 -51.82 -6.91 23.01
CA VAL A 643 -51.43 -7.75 24.14
C VAL A 643 -52.25 -7.46 25.39
N THR A 644 -52.39 -8.46 26.26
CA THR A 644 -52.96 -8.30 27.61
C THR A 644 -51.87 -8.36 28.68
N ALA A 645 -52.12 -7.80 29.86
CA ALA A 645 -51.23 -7.91 31.02
C ALA A 645 -50.90 -9.37 31.38
N GLU A 646 -51.88 -10.27 31.30
CA GLU A 646 -51.68 -11.71 31.55
C GLU A 646 -50.72 -12.33 30.55
N GLN A 647 -50.85 -11.99 29.25
CA GLN A 647 -49.92 -12.45 28.22
C GLN A 647 -48.52 -11.90 28.48
N LEU A 648 -48.38 -10.60 28.74
CA LEU A 648 -47.09 -9.95 28.99
C LEU A 648 -46.35 -10.58 30.17
N ARG A 649 -47.03 -10.87 31.29
CA ARG A 649 -46.42 -11.54 32.45
C ARG A 649 -45.90 -12.95 32.14
N ASN A 650 -46.42 -13.61 31.10
CA ASN A 650 -46.00 -14.95 30.69
C ASN A 650 -44.89 -14.94 29.63
N ILE A 651 -44.84 -13.94 28.75
CA ILE A 651 -43.94 -13.92 27.58
C ILE A 651 -42.78 -12.92 27.67
N ALA A 652 -42.88 -11.90 28.53
CA ALA A 652 -41.82 -10.92 28.78
C ALA A 652 -41.09 -11.23 30.10
N THR A 653 -39.89 -10.67 30.30
CA THR A 653 -39.10 -10.91 31.52
C THR A 653 -39.68 -10.12 32.70
N PHE A 654 -40.44 -10.80 33.54
CA PHE A 654 -41.21 -10.24 34.66
C PHE A 654 -40.71 -10.75 36.03
N ASP A 655 -40.44 -9.84 36.96
CA ASP A 655 -40.12 -10.12 38.37
C ASP A 655 -41.40 -10.06 39.20
N ALA A 656 -41.96 -11.23 39.50
CA ALA A 656 -43.22 -11.35 40.25
C ALA A 656 -43.10 -10.89 41.71
N GLU A 657 -41.91 -10.93 42.32
CA GLU A 657 -41.72 -10.48 43.71
C GLU A 657 -41.76 -8.95 43.79
N LYS A 658 -41.16 -8.28 42.81
CA LYS A 658 -41.11 -6.81 42.74
C LYS A 658 -42.29 -6.18 42.00
N GLN A 659 -43.05 -6.97 41.23
CA GLN A 659 -44.08 -6.48 40.31
C GLN A 659 -43.50 -5.51 39.27
N GLU A 660 -42.39 -5.89 38.67
CA GLU A 660 -41.64 -5.07 37.70
C GLU A 660 -41.19 -5.91 36.50
N TYR A 661 -41.07 -5.29 35.32
CA TYR A 661 -40.42 -5.88 34.15
C TYR A 661 -38.94 -5.50 34.11
N VAL A 662 -38.06 -6.48 33.90
CA VAL A 662 -36.61 -6.24 33.89
C VAL A 662 -36.26 -5.35 32.70
N TRP A 663 -35.38 -4.37 32.89
CA TRP A 663 -34.91 -3.52 31.80
C TRP A 663 -33.40 -3.37 31.84
N ALA A 664 -32.77 -3.43 30.66
CA ALA A 664 -31.35 -3.23 30.47
C ALA A 664 -31.12 -2.22 29.34
N LYS A 665 -30.32 -1.18 29.65
CA LYS A 665 -29.88 -0.18 28.68
C LYS A 665 -29.09 -0.86 27.55
N LEU A 666 -29.35 -0.48 26.30
CA LEU A 666 -28.52 -0.87 25.16
C LEU A 666 -27.11 -0.27 25.31
N GLY A 667 -26.07 -1.11 25.21
CA GLY A 667 -24.68 -0.67 25.30
C GLY A 667 -23.67 -1.73 24.86
N CYS A 668 -22.39 -1.38 24.84
CA CYS A 668 -21.32 -2.21 24.25
C CYS A 668 -21.13 -3.60 24.89
N GLY A 669 -21.75 -3.86 26.05
CA GLY A 669 -21.71 -5.18 26.72
C GLY A 669 -22.88 -6.11 26.38
N ASN A 670 -23.94 -5.61 25.73
CA ASN A 670 -25.14 -6.40 25.39
C ASN A 670 -25.64 -6.16 23.95
N TYR A 671 -24.85 -5.48 23.13
CA TYR A 671 -25.15 -5.17 21.74
C TYR A 671 -23.87 -5.11 20.90
N ALA A 672 -23.86 -5.81 19.77
CA ALA A 672 -22.88 -5.63 18.72
C ALA A 672 -23.52 -4.84 17.56
N PRO A 673 -22.96 -3.68 17.16
CA PRO A 673 -23.42 -2.95 15.99
C PRO A 673 -23.35 -3.79 14.72
N THR A 674 -24.41 -3.74 13.90
CA THR A 674 -24.46 -4.36 12.57
C THR A 674 -24.92 -3.31 11.56
N HIS A 675 -24.48 -3.42 10.30
CA HIS A 675 -24.94 -2.54 9.22
C HIS A 675 -26.47 -2.60 9.02
N PHE A 676 -27.07 -3.77 9.30
CA PHE A 676 -28.52 -3.94 9.32
C PHE A 676 -29.18 -3.12 10.44
N GLY A 677 -28.62 -3.14 11.65
CA GLY A 677 -29.17 -2.40 12.79
C GLY A 677 -29.21 -0.89 12.56
N THR A 678 -28.29 -0.35 11.77
CA THR A 678 -28.22 1.07 11.39
C THR A 678 -29.01 1.41 10.13
N SER A 679 -29.71 0.44 9.52
CA SER A 679 -30.50 0.70 8.31
C SER A 679 -31.68 1.63 8.61
N LEU A 680 -32.01 2.50 7.66
CA LEU A 680 -33.15 3.41 7.70
C LEU A 680 -34.40 2.67 7.18
N PRO A 681 -35.45 2.48 7.99
CA PRO A 681 -36.70 1.90 7.50
C PRO A 681 -37.45 2.91 6.65
N GLU A 682 -37.96 2.52 5.49
CA GLU A 682 -38.65 3.43 4.58
C GLU A 682 -39.94 2.82 4.06
N VAL A 683 -41.07 3.48 4.30
CA VAL A 683 -42.35 3.11 3.69
C VAL A 683 -42.30 3.48 2.21
N ILE A 684 -42.50 2.50 1.33
CA ILE A 684 -42.51 2.70 -0.12
C ILE A 684 -43.89 2.56 -0.74
N LYS A 685 -44.83 1.94 -0.01
CA LYS A 685 -46.19 1.67 -0.47
C LYS A 685 -47.16 1.58 0.71
N VAL A 686 -48.37 2.08 0.50
CA VAL A 686 -49.46 2.06 1.48
C VAL A 686 -50.69 1.41 0.85
N GLU A 687 -51.30 0.46 1.56
CA GLU A 687 -52.54 -0.20 1.17
C GLU A 687 -53.58 -0.13 2.30
N GLU A 688 -54.76 0.43 2.03
CA GLU A 688 -55.85 0.54 2.99
C GLU A 688 -56.80 -0.67 2.91
N HIS A 689 -57.10 -1.26 4.06
CA HIS A 689 -58.02 -2.38 4.22
C HIS A 689 -59.45 -1.89 4.47
N GLN A 690 -60.44 -2.74 4.19
CA GLN A 690 -61.87 -2.41 4.41
C GLN A 690 -62.21 -2.07 5.88
N ASP A 691 -61.42 -2.55 6.84
CA ASP A 691 -61.61 -2.31 8.26
C ASP A 691 -60.86 -1.07 8.79
N GLY A 692 -60.22 -0.30 7.90
CA GLY A 692 -59.44 0.91 8.20
C GLY A 692 -58.02 0.64 8.71
N ALA A 693 -57.53 -0.60 8.66
CA ALA A 693 -56.11 -0.88 8.86
C ALA A 693 -55.30 -0.53 7.59
N LEU A 694 -54.04 -0.14 7.77
CA LEU A 694 -53.09 0.08 6.67
C LEU A 694 -52.03 -1.01 6.68
N THR A 695 -51.71 -1.55 5.52
CA THR A 695 -50.47 -2.30 5.29
C THR A 695 -49.45 -1.39 4.66
N LEU A 696 -48.31 -1.24 5.32
CA LEU A 696 -47.16 -0.46 4.88
C LEU A 696 -46.12 -1.44 4.33
N THR A 697 -45.74 -1.31 3.07
CA THR A 697 -44.54 -1.99 2.55
C THR A 697 -43.33 -1.15 2.92
N VAL A 698 -42.41 -1.73 3.66
CA VAL A 698 -41.25 -1.05 4.25
C VAL A 698 -39.97 -1.71 3.79
N GLU A 699 -39.02 -0.91 3.32
CA GLU A 699 -37.68 -1.36 2.92
C GLU A 699 -36.64 -0.91 3.95
N ALA A 700 -35.69 -1.78 4.28
CA ALA A 700 -34.54 -1.45 5.10
C ALA A 700 -33.40 -0.92 4.22
N VAL A 701 -33.22 0.40 4.18
CA VAL A 701 -32.16 1.04 3.39
C VAL A 701 -30.88 1.10 4.21
N CYS A 702 -29.78 0.52 3.71
CA CYS A 702 -28.48 0.53 4.37
C CYS A 702 -27.51 1.43 3.59
N ASP A 703 -27.31 2.65 4.10
CA ASP A 703 -26.49 3.71 3.49
C ASP A 703 -24.98 3.60 3.77
N MET A 704 -24.59 2.72 4.70
CA MET A 704 -23.21 2.42 5.07
C MET A 704 -22.82 0.99 4.67
N VAL A 705 -21.52 0.76 4.46
CA VAL A 705 -20.88 -0.55 4.20
C VAL A 705 -21.30 -1.28 2.92
N ILE A 706 -22.60 -1.53 2.70
CA ILE A 706 -23.12 -2.33 1.58
C ILE A 706 -23.91 -1.50 0.55
N SER A 707 -24.26 -0.26 0.90
CA SER A 707 -25.04 0.67 0.04
C SER A 707 -26.29 0.03 -0.58
N ASN A 708 -27.06 -0.74 0.19
CA ASN A 708 -28.20 -1.52 -0.30
C ASN A 708 -29.51 -0.75 -0.06
N ASP A 709 -30.28 -0.52 -1.13
CA ASP A 709 -31.54 0.22 -1.05
C ASP A 709 -32.74 -0.62 -0.56
N ALA A 710 -32.58 -1.92 -0.32
CA ALA A 710 -33.55 -2.77 0.37
C ALA A 710 -32.90 -4.07 0.89
N VAL A 711 -32.22 -4.01 2.05
CA VAL A 711 -31.65 -5.20 2.70
C VAL A 711 -32.73 -6.24 2.99
N ILE A 712 -33.89 -5.77 3.46
CA ILE A 712 -35.12 -6.56 3.52
C ILE A 712 -36.30 -5.70 3.09
N THR A 713 -37.36 -6.37 2.64
CA THR A 713 -38.68 -5.77 2.48
C THR A 713 -39.66 -6.47 3.41
N HIS A 714 -40.51 -5.71 4.11
CA HIS A 714 -41.53 -6.27 5.00
C HIS A 714 -42.86 -5.52 4.90
N GLU A 715 -43.94 -6.21 5.26
CA GLU A 715 -45.29 -5.66 5.33
C GLU A 715 -45.68 -5.46 6.80
N LEU A 716 -45.76 -4.20 7.20
CA LEU A 716 -46.17 -3.80 8.54
C LEU A 716 -47.64 -3.39 8.53
N THR A 717 -48.46 -4.04 9.35
CA THR A 717 -49.88 -3.68 9.46
C THR A 717 -50.12 -2.79 10.67
N VAL A 718 -50.69 -1.61 10.47
CA VAL A 718 -51.03 -0.63 11.52
C VAL A 718 -52.49 -0.23 11.46
N LYS A 719 -53.06 0.19 12.59
CA LYS A 719 -54.43 0.73 12.64
C LYS A 719 -54.49 2.01 13.44
N PHE A 720 -54.88 3.10 12.77
CA PHE A 720 -55.03 4.41 13.39
C PHE A 720 -56.37 4.51 14.13
N ARG A 721 -56.34 5.25 15.24
CA ARG A 721 -57.51 5.66 16.02
C ARG A 721 -57.88 7.11 15.65
N GLU A 722 -59.10 7.52 15.98
CA GLU A 722 -59.59 8.87 15.67
C GLU A 722 -58.77 10.00 16.32
N ASP A 723 -58.09 9.72 17.44
CA ASP A 723 -57.22 10.66 18.15
C ASP A 723 -55.82 10.79 17.54
N GLY A 724 -55.54 10.08 16.45
CA GLY A 724 -54.25 10.07 15.76
C GLY A 724 -53.21 9.10 16.33
N SER A 725 -53.51 8.44 17.45
CA SER A 725 -52.72 7.29 17.94
C SER A 725 -52.93 6.06 17.04
N PHE A 726 -52.09 5.04 17.17
CA PHE A 726 -52.22 3.83 16.37
C PHE A 726 -51.72 2.59 17.11
N GLN A 727 -52.07 1.43 16.58
CA GLN A 727 -51.63 0.12 17.08
C GLN A 727 -50.98 -0.66 15.95
N TYR A 728 -49.86 -1.34 16.23
CA TYR A 728 -49.28 -2.34 15.32
C TYR A 728 -50.06 -3.64 15.44
N LEU A 729 -50.35 -4.27 14.31
CA LEU A 729 -51.22 -5.45 14.24
C LEU A 729 -50.52 -6.72 13.73
N GLY A 730 -49.38 -6.55 13.06
CA GLY A 730 -48.57 -7.65 12.56
C GLY A 730 -47.43 -7.14 11.68
N ASN A 731 -46.42 -7.97 11.49
CA ASN A 731 -45.30 -7.73 10.59
C ASN A 731 -44.96 -9.01 9.83
N LYS A 732 -44.65 -8.87 8.54
CA LYS A 732 -44.27 -9.99 7.68
C LYS A 732 -43.10 -9.62 6.78
N VAL A 733 -41.95 -10.23 7.02
CA VAL A 733 -40.76 -10.15 6.16
C VAL A 733 -41.01 -10.95 4.88
N LEU A 734 -40.75 -10.33 3.73
CA LEU A 734 -41.00 -10.90 2.41
C LEU A 734 -39.75 -11.60 1.84
N GLU A 735 -39.94 -12.38 0.78
CA GLU A 735 -38.89 -12.93 -0.10
C GLU A 735 -37.70 -13.60 0.62
N ASP A 736 -37.99 -14.39 1.66
CA ASP A 736 -37.00 -15.06 2.50
C ASP A 736 -35.96 -14.11 3.15
N GLY A 737 -36.24 -12.80 3.18
CA GLY A 737 -35.38 -11.76 3.74
C GLY A 737 -35.04 -11.97 5.22
N ILE A 738 -35.81 -12.82 5.92
CA ILE A 738 -35.52 -13.24 7.30
C ILE A 738 -34.13 -13.87 7.44
N HIS A 739 -33.60 -14.50 6.39
CA HIS A 739 -32.25 -15.09 6.38
C HIS A 739 -31.13 -14.06 6.19
N GLN A 740 -31.48 -12.84 5.77
CA GLN A 740 -30.54 -11.72 5.62
C GLN A 740 -30.43 -10.89 6.91
N ILE A 741 -31.35 -11.09 7.86
CA ILE A 741 -31.35 -10.42 9.16
C ILE A 741 -30.34 -11.12 10.08
N PRO A 742 -29.35 -10.39 10.64
CA PRO A 742 -28.46 -10.94 11.66
C PRO A 742 -29.25 -11.48 12.86
N GLN A 743 -28.73 -12.52 13.51
CA GLN A 743 -29.40 -13.08 14.68
C GLN A 743 -29.65 -12.00 15.74
N TYR A 744 -30.91 -11.84 16.15
CA TYR A 744 -31.28 -10.86 17.17
C TYR A 744 -30.63 -11.19 18.52
N GLN A 745 -29.93 -10.21 19.09
CA GLN A 745 -29.29 -10.32 20.40
C GLN A 745 -30.23 -9.77 21.47
N TYR A 746 -30.78 -10.66 22.29
CA TYR A 746 -31.59 -10.28 23.45
C TYR A 746 -30.70 -9.63 24.52
N ARG A 747 -31.15 -8.48 25.04
CA ARG A 747 -30.43 -7.73 26.09
C ARG A 747 -30.50 -8.42 27.46
N ILE A 748 -31.56 -9.19 27.67
CA ILE A 748 -31.90 -9.88 28.91
C ILE A 748 -32.07 -11.35 28.55
N ALA A 749 -31.37 -12.23 29.26
CA ALA A 749 -31.56 -13.68 29.07
C ALA A 749 -33.00 -14.05 29.46
N ARG A 750 -33.71 -14.70 28.52
CA ARG A 750 -35.04 -15.25 28.76
C ARG A 750 -34.99 -16.52 29.61
#